data_AF-A0A812MGG8-F1
#
_entry.id   AF-A0A812MGG8-F1
#
_cell.length_a   1.000
_cell.length_b   1.000
_cell.length_c   1.000
_cell.angle_alpha   90.00
_cell.angle_beta   90.00
_cell.angle_gamma   90.00
#
_symmetry.space_group_name_H-M   'P 1'
#
loop_
_entity.id
_entity.type
_entity.pdbx_description
1 polymer ?
#
loop_
_entity_poly.entity_id
_entity_poly.type
_entity_poly.pdbx_seq_one_letter_code
_entity_poly.pdbx_strand_id
1 'polypeptide(L)'
;MSHGAPNEGALPIQIQINTTEERSSMLKSWSVYMVEVNDFGRKFTVEKRFDDFDRLHADLREMDAGMPPLPEKKFMQSTDASVVAERKPAFERILRHLLRSEAAVHEKQQTIFKFLELPTPAVVAFRYLFKTQRLASARQCGKLTDPKWEKDHAYRLTHPAVVRTSLRLLGEGALLEAAEAAAAAPDLSPDSEDGAAEKPAPPRRDPAALAEAEASVVEILRFAVANGNEQTRQFFLQEKGLSALLGFIFRKGMKEPANGPDPRARGVLNALIKTEGDKFAAVFASFLETGGLAALRAGTSLLQQPSFAEFVSKLLWLAWELQVQQVFLAEEQSREALGLLSALFDCPSKGARVCAGLLLACALANRQLAGREEQAAAGVAQLAQEMVASSPCWLEEERPQDTELRSFVQGLGQSPDRFSRILLCVEAPWRHNDGSPPGEDSPLWPGCCFALWSLLAMRAEPTRLQSLRAVLPAVAQDAPAPARWLAGQLLLQLQLQVPADLSAAGAGQEAIVETSIQERAALEAALLEEIEHSRHGLQAQLATSSEVIQTQQHLVEERQRALPMEPAEVEGPGWQRPLEMALRELCAARSSLGDALGASAQRRTAAEAAVREMSQVDLSGDADEDRGMDQQMQLLRQTEAEYIARCDEQQQHGAMLKSHEEQVEAVKAVMEAADKAAAP
;
A
#
# COMPACT_ATOMS: atom_id res chain seq x y z
N MET A 1 -19.18 11.15 34.79
CA MET A 1 -20.32 11.50 33.90
C MET A 1 -20.64 10.25 33.10
N SER A 2 -21.76 9.57 33.37
CA SER A 2 -22.13 8.38 32.60
C SER A 2 -22.71 8.81 31.25
N HIS A 3 -21.96 8.62 30.17
CA HIS A 3 -22.53 8.67 28.83
C HIS A 3 -23.45 7.46 28.69
N GLY A 4 -24.76 7.66 28.88
CA GLY A 4 -25.75 6.62 28.63
C GLY A 4 -25.59 6.08 27.21
N ALA A 5 -25.65 4.75 27.07
CA ALA A 5 -25.57 4.11 25.76
C ALA A 5 -26.55 4.78 24.78
N PRO A 6 -26.13 5.08 23.54
CA PRO A 6 -26.97 5.76 22.58
C PRO A 6 -28.22 4.92 22.32
N ASN A 7 -29.40 5.49 22.62
CA ASN A 7 -30.70 4.87 22.40
C ASN A 7 -30.81 4.40 20.94
N GLU A 8 -30.68 3.09 20.68
CA GLU A 8 -30.59 2.51 19.32
C GLU A 8 -31.84 2.76 18.45
N GLY A 9 -32.93 3.26 19.02
CA GLY A 9 -34.18 3.61 18.32
C GLY A 9 -34.48 5.10 18.20
N ALA A 10 -33.59 6.00 18.64
CA ALA A 10 -33.87 7.43 18.54
C ALA A 10 -33.69 7.93 17.10
N LEU A 11 -34.74 8.52 16.53
CA LEU A 11 -34.65 9.20 15.24
C LEU A 11 -33.68 10.39 15.34
N PRO A 12 -32.87 10.67 14.31
CA PRO A 12 -31.97 11.83 14.30
C PRO A 12 -32.69 13.18 14.32
N ILE A 13 -33.95 13.21 13.86
CA ILE A 13 -34.85 14.33 14.08
C ILE A 13 -35.77 13.96 15.23
N GLN A 14 -35.65 14.69 16.34
CA GLN A 14 -36.51 14.52 17.52
C GLN A 14 -37.37 15.75 17.72
N ILE A 15 -38.60 15.53 18.21
CA ILE A 15 -39.57 16.61 18.42
C ILE A 15 -40.15 16.53 19.82
N GLN A 16 -40.26 17.68 20.47
CA GLN A 16 -40.92 17.89 21.76
C GLN A 16 -41.69 19.21 21.75
N ILE A 17 -42.79 19.29 22.50
CA ILE A 17 -43.62 20.48 22.68
C ILE A 17 -43.67 20.78 24.18
N ASN A 18 -42.58 21.37 24.67
CA ASN A 18 -42.39 21.62 26.09
C ASN A 18 -43.24 22.81 26.57
N THR A 19 -43.25 23.89 25.78
CA THR A 19 -43.87 25.16 26.14
C THR A 19 -44.99 25.54 25.18
N THR A 20 -45.91 26.39 25.67
CA THR A 20 -47.01 26.97 24.90
C THR A 20 -47.16 28.42 25.32
N GLU A 21 -47.41 29.29 24.35
CA GLU A 21 -47.66 30.71 24.57
C GLU A 21 -49.09 31.03 24.15
N GLU A 22 -49.77 31.89 24.91
CA GLU A 22 -51.02 32.49 24.45
C GLU A 22 -50.69 33.76 23.68
N ARG A 23 -51.22 33.87 22.46
CA ARG A 23 -51.16 35.11 21.67
C ARG A 23 -52.56 35.61 21.42
N SER A 24 -52.71 36.93 21.46
CA SER A 24 -53.98 37.60 21.20
C SER A 24 -53.81 38.66 20.12
N SER A 25 -54.71 38.65 19.13
CA SER A 25 -55.03 39.81 18.32
C SER A 25 -56.35 40.42 18.84
N MET A 26 -56.66 41.68 18.52
CA MET A 26 -57.73 42.50 19.12
C MET A 26 -59.11 41.81 19.29
N LEU A 27 -59.39 40.74 18.56
CA LEU A 27 -60.66 40.00 18.59
C LEU A 27 -60.52 38.48 18.81
N LYS A 28 -59.30 37.92 18.90
CA LYS A 28 -59.07 36.47 18.99
C LYS A 28 -57.80 36.16 19.77
N SER A 29 -57.90 35.26 20.74
CA SER A 29 -56.74 34.58 21.34
C SER A 29 -56.57 33.17 20.77
N TRP A 30 -55.31 32.73 20.70
CA TRP A 30 -54.95 31.37 20.30
C TRP A 30 -53.70 30.91 21.04
N SER A 31 -53.60 29.60 21.25
CA SER A 31 -52.38 29.00 21.76
C SER A 31 -51.40 28.70 20.63
N VAL A 32 -50.16 29.12 20.83
CA VAL A 32 -48.99 28.76 20.04
C VAL A 32 -48.24 27.66 20.78
N TYR A 33 -47.96 26.57 20.09
CA TYR A 33 -47.19 25.43 20.54
C TYR A 33 -45.74 25.63 20.08
N MET A 34 -44.82 25.66 21.04
CA MET A 34 -43.40 25.80 20.77
C MET A 34 -42.82 24.42 20.50
N VAL A 35 -42.70 24.08 19.23
CA VAL A 35 -42.20 22.78 18.78
C VAL A 35 -40.67 22.83 18.77
N GLU A 36 -40.05 22.26 19.79
CA GLU A 36 -38.60 22.06 19.86
C GLU A 36 -38.19 20.94 18.91
N VAL A 37 -37.40 21.27 17.91
CA VAL A 37 -36.86 20.35 16.91
C VAL A 37 -35.38 20.14 17.19
N ASN A 38 -34.98 18.89 17.43
CA ASN A 38 -33.59 18.47 17.47
C ASN A 38 -33.21 17.87 16.13
N ASP A 39 -32.54 18.64 15.29
CA ASP A 39 -32.00 18.28 13.98
C ASP A 39 -30.56 17.76 14.16
N PHE A 40 -30.40 16.44 14.25
CA PHE A 40 -29.10 15.76 14.31
C PHE A 40 -28.18 16.30 15.42
N GLY A 41 -28.75 16.68 16.56
CA GLY A 41 -28.05 17.22 17.73
C GLY A 41 -28.15 18.74 17.89
N ARG A 42 -28.58 19.48 16.86
CA ARG A 42 -28.84 20.92 16.95
C ARG A 42 -30.31 21.18 17.24
N LYS A 43 -30.57 21.98 18.27
CA LYS A 43 -31.93 22.32 18.70
C LYS A 43 -32.34 23.69 18.19
N PHE A 44 -33.56 23.79 17.69
CA PHE A 44 -34.26 25.05 17.42
C PHE A 44 -35.74 24.89 17.74
N THR A 45 -36.49 25.99 17.74
CA THR A 45 -37.93 25.97 18.05
C THR A 45 -38.70 26.60 16.90
N VAL A 46 -39.81 25.97 16.53
CA VAL A 46 -40.77 26.52 15.57
C VAL A 46 -42.10 26.74 16.26
N GLU A 47 -42.76 27.84 15.88
CA GLU A 47 -44.02 28.25 16.46
C GLU A 47 -45.17 27.78 15.59
N LYS A 48 -46.08 26.96 16.14
CA LYS A 48 -47.24 26.45 15.40
C LYS A 48 -48.50 26.61 16.20
N ARG A 49 -49.60 26.94 15.56
CA ARG A 49 -50.94 26.97 16.18
C ARG A 49 -51.74 25.74 15.77
N PHE A 50 -52.89 25.52 16.42
CA PHE A 50 -53.78 24.39 16.13
C PHE A 50 -54.09 24.27 14.63
N ASP A 51 -54.42 25.37 13.97
CA ASP A 51 -54.80 25.37 12.54
C ASP A 51 -53.66 24.87 11.63
N ASP A 52 -52.39 25.03 12.03
CA ASP A 52 -51.26 24.53 11.25
C ASP A 52 -51.16 23.00 11.36
N PHE A 53 -51.46 22.44 12.54
CA PHE A 53 -51.54 20.99 12.74
C PHE A 53 -52.75 20.38 12.04
N ASP A 54 -53.89 21.07 12.05
CA ASP A 54 -55.12 20.70 11.35
C ASP A 54 -54.85 20.55 9.85
N ARG A 55 -54.15 21.55 9.27
CA ARG A 55 -53.73 21.51 7.87
C ARG A 55 -52.71 20.40 7.58
N LEU A 56 -51.66 20.28 8.39
CA LEU A 56 -50.67 19.20 8.25
C LEU A 56 -51.31 17.82 8.29
N HIS A 57 -52.27 17.62 9.20
CA HIS A 57 -53.00 16.35 9.33
C HIS A 57 -53.86 16.09 8.11
N ALA A 58 -54.65 17.08 7.67
CA ALA A 58 -55.47 16.97 6.47
C ALA A 58 -54.64 16.62 5.22
N ASP A 59 -53.51 17.30 5.02
CA ASP A 59 -52.65 17.12 3.85
C ASP A 59 -51.97 15.73 3.80
N LEU A 60 -51.72 15.08 4.95
CA LEU A 60 -50.96 13.82 5.02
C LEU A 60 -51.77 12.59 5.44
N ARG A 61 -53.00 12.76 5.96
CA ARG A 61 -53.83 11.65 6.45
C ARG A 61 -54.18 10.65 5.34
N GLU A 62 -54.38 11.13 4.12
CA GLU A 62 -54.70 10.26 2.98
C GLU A 62 -53.52 9.36 2.57
N MET A 63 -52.29 9.77 2.90
CA MET A 63 -51.07 9.02 2.57
C MET A 63 -50.69 7.96 3.61
N ASP A 64 -51.15 8.11 4.85
CA ASP A 64 -50.84 7.19 5.95
C ASP A 64 -52.09 6.82 6.74
N ALA A 65 -52.63 5.64 6.45
CA ALA A 65 -53.78 5.09 7.15
C ALA A 65 -53.54 4.88 8.67
N GLY A 66 -52.27 4.82 9.10
CA GLY A 66 -51.87 4.68 10.50
C GLY A 66 -51.80 5.99 11.27
N MET A 67 -52.10 7.13 10.63
CA MET A 67 -51.98 8.46 11.21
C MET A 67 -52.80 8.62 12.50
N PRO A 68 -52.19 9.00 13.64
CA PRO A 68 -52.92 9.25 14.89
C PRO A 68 -54.02 10.31 14.71
N PRO A 69 -55.14 10.20 15.43
CA PRO A 69 -56.24 11.15 15.29
C PRO A 69 -55.83 12.55 15.78
N LEU A 70 -56.26 13.57 15.05
CA LEU A 70 -56.12 14.97 15.46
C LEU A 70 -57.02 15.24 16.68
N PRO A 71 -56.53 15.90 17.74
CA PRO A 71 -57.39 16.29 18.87
C PRO A 71 -58.48 17.26 18.43
N GLU A 72 -59.65 17.21 19.08
CA GLU A 72 -60.83 17.97 18.66
C GLU A 72 -60.61 19.49 18.66
N LYS A 73 -61.22 20.16 17.67
CA LYS A 73 -61.21 21.63 17.55
C LYS A 73 -62.28 22.25 18.45
N LYS A 74 -61.90 22.68 19.66
CA LYS A 74 -62.78 23.41 20.58
C LYS A 74 -62.85 24.91 20.23
N PHE A 75 -64.05 25.39 19.86
CA PHE A 75 -64.27 26.78 19.44
C PHE A 75 -64.37 27.80 20.59
N MET A 76 -64.86 27.39 21.76
CA MET A 76 -65.13 28.31 22.90
C MET A 76 -64.06 28.27 24.01
N GLN A 77 -63.03 27.43 23.89
CA GLN A 77 -62.02 27.18 24.95
C GLN A 77 -60.65 26.85 24.33
N SER A 78 -60.29 27.52 23.23
CA SER A 78 -59.07 27.21 22.48
C SER A 78 -57.78 27.46 23.26
N THR A 79 -57.81 28.37 24.26
CA THR A 79 -56.69 28.73 25.14
C THR A 79 -56.80 28.15 26.54
N ASP A 80 -57.83 27.34 26.83
CA ASP A 80 -57.97 26.72 28.14
C ASP A 80 -56.82 25.75 28.44
N ALA A 81 -56.26 25.85 29.64
CA ALA A 81 -55.05 25.12 30.03
C ALA A 81 -55.23 23.60 29.94
N SER A 82 -56.43 23.09 30.26
CA SER A 82 -56.73 21.65 30.16
C SER A 82 -56.71 21.15 28.72
N VAL A 83 -57.25 21.94 27.80
CA VAL A 83 -57.29 21.66 26.35
C VAL A 83 -55.89 21.70 25.76
N VAL A 84 -55.09 22.69 26.15
CA VAL A 84 -53.69 22.81 25.72
C VAL A 84 -52.85 21.65 26.24
N ALA A 85 -53.04 21.25 27.51
CA ALA A 85 -52.33 20.12 28.11
C ALA A 85 -52.65 18.78 27.43
N GLU A 86 -53.90 18.58 27.00
CA GLU A 86 -54.31 17.39 26.24
C GLU A 86 -53.72 17.37 24.81
N ARG A 87 -53.71 18.53 24.14
CA ARG A 87 -53.27 18.66 22.74
C ARG A 87 -51.76 18.47 22.56
N LYS A 88 -50.93 18.96 23.49
CA LYS A 88 -49.46 18.82 23.43
C LYS A 88 -48.99 17.39 23.12
N PRO A 89 -49.29 16.37 23.95
CA PRO A 89 -48.83 15.01 23.68
C PRO A 89 -49.47 14.38 22.44
N ALA A 90 -50.69 14.79 22.05
CA ALA A 90 -51.33 14.33 20.83
C ALA A 90 -50.60 14.83 19.58
N PHE A 91 -50.26 16.12 19.55
CA PHE A 91 -49.47 16.73 18.47
C PHE A 91 -48.06 16.16 18.38
N GLU A 92 -47.37 15.96 19.51
CA GLU A 92 -46.09 15.26 19.50
C GLU A 92 -46.20 13.85 18.91
N ARG A 93 -47.25 13.11 19.26
CA ARG A 93 -47.48 11.75 18.74
C ARG A 93 -47.68 11.77 17.23
N ILE A 94 -48.46 12.71 16.71
CA ILE A 94 -48.66 12.91 15.27
C ILE A 94 -47.33 13.21 14.57
N LEU A 95 -46.57 14.21 15.04
CA LEU A 95 -45.30 14.58 14.42
C LEU A 95 -44.27 13.45 14.45
N ARG A 96 -44.15 12.74 15.58
CA ARG A 96 -43.26 11.57 15.70
C ARG A 96 -43.71 10.39 14.82
N HIS A 97 -45.01 10.25 14.58
CA HIS A 97 -45.53 9.24 13.67
C HIS A 97 -45.16 9.60 12.22
N LEU A 98 -45.42 10.84 11.79
CA LEU A 98 -45.06 11.31 10.45
C LEU A 98 -43.56 11.19 10.15
N LEU A 99 -42.69 11.52 11.12
CA LEU A 99 -41.24 11.34 10.95
C LEU A 99 -40.78 9.88 10.87
N ARG A 100 -41.63 8.91 11.25
CA ARG A 100 -41.37 7.47 11.07
C ARG A 100 -42.00 6.92 9.79
N SER A 101 -42.97 7.63 9.23
CA SER A 101 -43.67 7.23 8.01
C SER A 101 -42.84 7.52 6.78
N GLU A 102 -42.42 6.48 6.08
CA GLU A 102 -41.63 6.64 4.86
C GLU A 102 -42.41 7.36 3.76
N ALA A 103 -43.74 7.14 3.69
CA ALA A 103 -44.63 7.82 2.76
C ALA A 103 -44.67 9.34 3.01
N ALA A 104 -44.87 9.75 4.27
CA ALA A 104 -44.88 11.17 4.63
C ALA A 104 -43.51 11.85 4.42
N VAL A 105 -42.42 11.13 4.69
CA VAL A 105 -41.05 11.64 4.50
C VAL A 105 -40.69 11.80 3.02
N HIS A 106 -41.15 10.91 2.13
CA HIS A 106 -40.86 11.00 0.69
C HIS A 106 -41.92 11.75 -0.11
N GLU A 107 -42.91 12.32 0.57
CA GLU A 107 -43.95 13.16 -0.01
C GLU A 107 -43.33 14.34 -0.80
N LYS A 108 -43.86 14.59 -2.00
CA LYS A 108 -43.26 15.51 -2.99
C LYS A 108 -43.28 16.97 -2.52
N GLN A 109 -44.35 17.40 -1.85
CA GLN A 109 -44.50 18.76 -1.35
C GLN A 109 -43.70 19.01 -0.07
N GLN A 110 -43.12 17.97 0.54
CA GLN A 110 -42.30 18.05 1.75
C GLN A 110 -43.04 18.69 2.93
N THR A 111 -44.34 18.40 3.07
CA THR A 111 -45.26 19.10 3.96
C THR A 111 -44.79 19.05 5.41
N ILE A 112 -44.36 17.88 5.89
CA ILE A 112 -43.81 17.73 7.25
C ILE A 112 -42.52 18.55 7.45
N PHE A 113 -41.64 18.63 6.46
CA PHE A 113 -40.39 19.38 6.60
C PHE A 113 -40.59 20.89 6.55
N LYS A 114 -41.50 21.36 5.68
CA LYS A 114 -41.94 22.77 5.64
C LYS A 114 -42.63 23.17 6.94
N PHE A 115 -43.47 22.29 7.48
CA PHE A 115 -44.07 22.49 8.80
C PHE A 115 -42.98 22.66 9.86
N LEU A 116 -41.97 21.79 9.91
CA LEU A 116 -40.89 21.89 10.88
C LEU A 116 -39.82 22.94 10.54
N GLU A 117 -40.00 23.72 9.46
CA GLU A 117 -39.04 24.71 8.96
C GLU A 117 -37.62 24.14 8.79
N LEU A 118 -37.53 22.85 8.43
CA LEU A 118 -36.26 22.16 8.26
C LEU A 118 -35.61 22.56 6.93
N PRO A 119 -34.31 22.88 6.92
CA PRO A 119 -33.61 23.26 5.70
C PRO A 119 -33.40 22.03 4.79
N THR A 120 -33.27 22.24 3.47
CA THR A 120 -33.10 21.17 2.49
C THR A 120 -32.00 20.14 2.85
N PRO A 121 -30.81 20.53 3.38
CA PRO A 121 -29.82 19.55 3.82
C PRO A 121 -30.30 18.61 4.93
N ALA A 122 -31.18 19.07 5.84
CA ALA A 122 -31.78 18.21 6.87
C ALA A 122 -32.72 17.19 6.25
N VAL A 123 -33.55 17.63 5.29
CA VAL A 123 -34.47 16.75 4.55
C VAL A 123 -33.71 15.65 3.81
N VAL A 124 -32.65 16.03 3.09
CA VAL A 124 -31.80 15.10 2.33
C VAL A 124 -31.12 14.08 3.25
N ALA A 125 -30.49 14.54 4.34
CA ALA A 125 -29.83 13.65 5.29
C ALA A 125 -30.83 12.70 5.99
N PHE A 126 -32.04 13.17 6.28
CA PHE A 126 -33.06 12.36 6.93
C PHE A 126 -33.66 11.31 5.98
N ARG A 127 -33.99 11.67 4.74
CA ARG A 127 -34.47 10.74 3.69
C ARG A 127 -33.47 9.62 3.44
N TYR A 128 -32.17 9.92 3.46
CA TYR A 128 -31.10 8.94 3.30
C TYR A 128 -31.16 7.76 4.31
N LEU A 129 -31.76 7.95 5.48
CA LEU A 129 -31.85 6.92 6.51
C LEU A 129 -32.91 5.85 6.19
N PHE A 130 -33.87 6.16 5.33
CA PHE A 130 -34.93 5.24 4.93
C PHE A 130 -34.46 4.24 3.86
N LYS A 131 -35.16 3.12 3.71
CA LYS A 131 -34.69 1.98 2.89
C LYS A 131 -35.11 2.12 1.43
N THR A 132 -36.35 2.52 1.16
CA THR A 132 -37.01 2.40 -0.16
C THR A 132 -36.39 3.34 -1.20
N GLN A 133 -35.82 4.48 -0.79
CA GLN A 133 -35.14 5.43 -1.69
C GLN A 133 -33.70 5.73 -1.28
N ARG A 134 -33.06 4.78 -0.58
CA ARG A 134 -31.74 5.00 0.02
C ARG A 134 -30.67 5.37 -1.00
N LEU A 135 -30.63 4.69 -2.14
CA LEU A 135 -29.60 4.93 -3.17
C LEU A 135 -29.73 6.29 -3.83
N ALA A 136 -30.96 6.69 -4.19
CA ALA A 136 -31.23 8.00 -4.76
C ALA A 136 -30.85 9.10 -3.75
N SER A 137 -31.21 8.89 -2.49
CA SER A 137 -30.88 9.80 -1.39
C SER A 137 -29.38 9.82 -1.06
N ALA A 138 -28.65 8.72 -1.28
CA ALA A 138 -27.20 8.65 -1.02
C ALA A 138 -26.43 9.68 -1.85
N ARG A 139 -26.79 9.84 -3.13
CA ARG A 139 -26.17 10.84 -4.01
C ARG A 139 -26.45 12.27 -3.57
N GLN A 140 -27.71 12.53 -3.22
CA GLN A 140 -28.11 13.84 -2.72
C GLN A 140 -27.40 14.16 -1.39
N CYS A 141 -27.29 13.16 -0.51
CA CYS A 141 -26.58 13.28 0.77
C CYS A 141 -25.07 13.48 0.55
N GLY A 142 -24.48 12.83 -0.45
CA GLY A 142 -23.08 13.03 -0.85
C GLY A 142 -22.81 14.49 -1.23
N LYS A 143 -23.74 15.17 -1.92
CA LYS A 143 -23.58 16.61 -2.24
C LYS A 143 -23.50 17.51 -1.01
N LEU A 144 -23.83 17.03 0.19
CA LEU A 144 -23.67 17.80 1.43
C LEU A 144 -22.21 17.88 1.89
N THR A 145 -21.28 17.16 1.26
CA THR A 145 -19.83 17.34 1.47
C THR A 145 -19.26 18.52 0.68
N ASP A 146 -20.05 19.16 -0.19
CA ASP A 146 -19.61 20.35 -0.92
C ASP A 146 -19.29 21.50 0.05
N PRO A 147 -18.24 22.32 -0.20
CA PRO A 147 -17.83 23.41 0.68
C PRO A 147 -18.95 24.40 1.04
N LYS A 148 -19.92 24.60 0.14
CA LYS A 148 -21.09 25.49 0.38
C LYS A 148 -21.98 25.03 1.54
N TRP A 149 -21.98 23.74 1.88
CA TRP A 149 -22.79 23.17 2.96
C TRP A 149 -21.98 22.86 4.21
N GLU A 150 -20.66 22.89 4.12
CA GLU A 150 -19.73 22.42 5.16
C GLU A 150 -19.95 23.13 6.50
N LYS A 151 -19.98 24.47 6.48
CA LYS A 151 -20.03 25.31 7.69
C LYS A 151 -21.32 25.11 8.49
N ASP A 152 -22.45 25.11 7.79
CA ASP A 152 -23.77 25.22 8.45
C ASP A 152 -24.50 23.87 8.54
N HIS A 153 -24.14 22.89 7.69
CA HIS A 153 -24.95 21.69 7.54
C HIS A 153 -24.22 20.35 7.68
N ALA A 154 -22.89 20.32 7.61
CA ALA A 154 -22.18 19.05 7.52
C ALA A 154 -22.10 18.27 8.84
N TYR A 155 -22.47 18.89 9.97
CA TYR A 155 -22.67 18.19 11.24
C TYR A 155 -23.71 17.05 11.15
N ARG A 156 -24.59 17.05 10.15
CA ARG A 156 -25.53 15.95 9.91
C ARG A 156 -24.83 14.70 9.40
N LEU A 157 -23.76 14.87 8.61
CA LEU A 157 -22.97 13.76 8.06
C LEU A 157 -22.16 13.03 9.12
N THR A 158 -21.83 13.72 10.22
CA THR A 158 -21.07 13.16 11.35
C THR A 158 -21.97 12.45 12.37
N HIS A 159 -23.29 12.47 12.18
CA HIS A 159 -24.23 11.86 13.10
C HIS A 159 -24.19 10.33 13.02
N PRO A 160 -24.25 9.59 14.16
CA PRO A 160 -24.16 8.13 14.20
C PRO A 160 -25.09 7.40 13.24
N ALA A 161 -26.35 7.83 13.12
CA ALA A 161 -27.30 7.21 12.21
C ALA A 161 -26.88 7.28 10.72
N VAL A 162 -26.23 8.37 10.29
CA VAL A 162 -25.73 8.53 8.92
C VAL A 162 -24.53 7.62 8.71
N VAL A 163 -23.56 7.66 9.62
CA VAL A 163 -22.36 6.79 9.58
C VAL A 163 -22.75 5.32 9.53
N ARG A 164 -23.66 4.87 10.40
CA ARG A 164 -24.17 3.50 10.41
C ARG A 164 -24.83 3.12 9.09
N THR A 165 -25.65 4.02 8.54
CA THR A 165 -26.32 3.78 7.25
C THR A 165 -25.30 3.67 6.11
N SER A 166 -24.29 4.53 6.10
CA SER A 166 -23.20 4.49 5.13
C SER A 166 -22.36 3.22 5.24
N LEU A 167 -21.99 2.81 6.45
CA LEU A 167 -21.27 1.55 6.70
C LEU A 167 -22.08 0.32 6.26
N ARG A 168 -23.39 0.30 6.57
CA ARG A 168 -24.28 -0.77 6.12
C ARG A 168 -24.33 -0.86 4.60
N LEU A 169 -24.41 0.26 3.89
CA LEU A 169 -24.38 0.26 2.43
C LEU A 169 -23.05 -0.28 1.88
N LEU A 170 -21.91 0.07 2.50
CA LEU A 170 -20.62 -0.51 2.12
C LEU A 170 -20.46 -1.99 2.54
N GLY A 171 -21.39 -2.57 3.30
CA GLY A 171 -21.40 -3.99 3.63
C GLY A 171 -21.58 -4.89 2.41
N GLU A 172 -21.40 -6.20 2.60
CA GLU A 172 -21.60 -7.19 1.53
C GLU A 172 -23.05 -7.19 1.07
N GLY A 173 -23.28 -7.09 -0.25
CA GLY A 173 -24.61 -7.20 -0.86
C GLY A 173 -25.57 -6.04 -0.61
N ALA A 174 -25.37 -5.23 0.43
CA ALA A 174 -26.36 -4.25 0.91
C ALA A 174 -26.72 -3.16 -0.11
N LEU A 175 -25.78 -2.70 -0.93
CA LEU A 175 -26.07 -1.77 -2.04
C LEU A 175 -26.89 -2.43 -3.15
N LEU A 176 -26.62 -3.71 -3.43
CA LEU A 176 -27.38 -4.48 -4.40
C LEU A 176 -28.82 -4.70 -3.89
N GLU A 177 -28.97 -5.09 -2.63
CA GLU A 177 -30.26 -5.22 -1.95
C GLU A 177 -31.03 -3.89 -1.93
N ALA A 178 -30.35 -2.78 -1.66
CA ALA A 178 -30.95 -1.46 -1.70
C ALA A 178 -31.39 -1.06 -3.13
N ALA A 179 -30.65 -1.49 -4.16
CA ALA A 179 -31.04 -1.29 -5.55
C ALA A 179 -32.27 -2.11 -5.92
N GLU A 180 -32.34 -3.35 -5.45
CA GLU A 180 -33.48 -4.23 -5.64
C GLU A 180 -34.73 -3.69 -4.93
N ALA A 181 -34.59 -3.22 -3.69
CA ALA A 181 -35.67 -2.58 -2.94
C ALA A 181 -36.17 -1.31 -3.64
N ALA A 182 -35.27 -0.48 -4.19
CA ALA A 182 -35.65 0.71 -4.94
C ALA A 182 -36.36 0.38 -6.26
N ALA A 183 -35.96 -0.68 -6.96
CA ALA A 183 -36.61 -1.14 -8.18
C ALA A 183 -37.98 -1.78 -7.94
N ALA A 184 -38.21 -2.32 -6.74
CA ALA A 184 -39.47 -2.92 -6.34
C ALA A 184 -40.48 -1.90 -5.77
N ALA A 185 -40.06 -0.68 -5.48
CA ALA A 185 -40.93 0.36 -4.95
C ALA A 185 -42.00 0.75 -5.99
N PRO A 186 -43.30 0.74 -5.64
CA PRO A 186 -44.35 1.19 -6.56
C PRO A 186 -44.11 2.66 -6.94
N ASP A 187 -44.27 2.98 -8.23
CA ASP A 187 -44.23 4.36 -8.70
C ASP A 187 -45.47 5.09 -8.15
N LEU A 188 -45.29 5.80 -7.04
CA LEU A 188 -46.34 6.57 -6.38
C LEU A 188 -46.59 7.91 -7.10
N SER A 189 -46.38 8.00 -8.41
CA SER A 189 -46.77 9.17 -9.19
C SER A 189 -48.29 9.11 -9.45
N PRO A 190 -49.09 10.04 -8.90
CA PRO A 190 -50.56 10.02 -9.01
C PRO A 190 -51.09 10.43 -10.39
N ASP A 191 -50.23 10.57 -11.41
CA ASP A 191 -50.59 11.12 -12.72
C ASP A 191 -50.71 10.06 -13.83
N SER A 192 -50.71 8.76 -13.50
CA SER A 192 -50.88 7.68 -14.49
C SER A 192 -52.28 7.06 -14.45
N GLU A 193 -53.33 7.88 -14.51
CA GLU A 193 -54.69 7.43 -14.80
C GLU A 193 -54.94 7.58 -16.31
N ASP A 194 -54.59 6.55 -17.10
CA ASP A 194 -55.36 6.10 -18.26
C ASP A 194 -54.60 5.01 -19.03
N GLY A 195 -55.22 3.83 -19.13
CA GLY A 195 -54.84 2.79 -20.09
C GLY A 195 -54.24 1.53 -19.47
N ALA A 196 -54.85 0.39 -19.76
CA ALA A 196 -54.40 -0.96 -19.43
C ALA A 196 -53.08 -1.33 -20.11
N ALA A 197 -51.98 -0.68 -19.71
CA ALA A 197 -50.65 -0.88 -20.25
C ALA A 197 -49.94 -2.03 -19.52
N GLU A 198 -49.27 -2.87 -20.30
CA GLU A 198 -48.41 -3.97 -19.88
C GLU A 198 -47.57 -3.61 -18.66
N LYS A 199 -47.54 -4.53 -17.68
CA LYS A 199 -46.70 -4.45 -16.49
C LYS A 199 -45.26 -4.11 -16.95
N PRO A 200 -44.75 -2.88 -16.71
CA PRO A 200 -43.47 -2.47 -17.25
C PRO A 200 -42.39 -3.42 -16.75
N ALA A 201 -41.53 -3.87 -17.66
CA ALA A 201 -40.39 -4.71 -17.31
C ALA A 201 -39.60 -4.04 -16.18
N PRO A 202 -39.12 -4.80 -15.17
CA PRO A 202 -38.42 -4.23 -14.04
C PRO A 202 -37.29 -3.32 -14.53
N PRO A 203 -37.15 -2.11 -13.97
CA PRO A 203 -36.19 -1.12 -14.47
C PRO A 203 -34.80 -1.75 -14.51
N ARG A 204 -34.16 -1.69 -15.69
CA ARG A 204 -32.80 -2.21 -15.85
C ARG A 204 -31.88 -1.50 -14.87
N ARG A 205 -31.13 -2.29 -14.11
CA ARG A 205 -30.11 -1.80 -13.17
C ARG A 205 -29.13 -0.93 -13.94
N ASP A 206 -29.04 0.34 -13.61
CA ASP A 206 -28.01 1.22 -14.13
C ASP A 206 -26.74 1.05 -13.25
N PRO A 207 -25.67 0.41 -13.75
CA PRO A 207 -24.44 0.22 -12.98
C PRO A 207 -23.73 1.54 -12.67
N ALA A 208 -23.87 2.56 -13.52
CA ALA A 208 -23.27 3.88 -13.28
C ALA A 208 -23.93 4.56 -12.07
N ALA A 209 -25.26 4.44 -11.98
CA ALA A 209 -26.06 4.89 -10.86
C ALA A 209 -25.63 4.25 -9.51
N LEU A 210 -25.29 2.96 -9.52
CA LEU A 210 -24.78 2.28 -8.32
C LEU A 210 -23.39 2.78 -7.93
N ALA A 211 -22.49 2.91 -8.91
CA ALA A 211 -21.13 3.40 -8.71
C ALA A 211 -21.10 4.85 -8.17
N GLU A 212 -22.02 5.71 -8.62
CA GLU A 212 -22.17 7.09 -8.11
C GLU A 212 -22.70 7.10 -6.66
N ALA A 213 -23.63 6.21 -6.32
CA ALA A 213 -24.11 6.06 -4.96
C ALA A 213 -23.00 5.54 -4.03
N GLU A 214 -22.23 4.54 -4.46
CA GLU A 214 -21.03 4.04 -3.77
C GLU A 214 -20.02 5.17 -3.52
N ALA A 215 -19.70 5.94 -4.56
CA ALA A 215 -18.82 7.10 -4.47
C ALA A 215 -19.27 8.09 -3.38
N SER A 216 -20.57 8.39 -3.38
CA SER A 216 -21.18 9.32 -2.43
C SER A 216 -21.12 8.78 -1.00
N VAL A 217 -21.36 7.48 -0.80
CA VAL A 217 -21.29 6.83 0.52
C VAL A 217 -19.87 6.86 1.08
N VAL A 218 -18.86 6.55 0.26
CA VAL A 218 -17.45 6.62 0.68
C VAL A 218 -17.06 8.06 1.04
N GLU A 219 -17.54 9.04 0.28
CA GLU A 219 -17.26 10.46 0.53
C GLU A 219 -17.94 10.99 1.80
N ILE A 220 -19.17 10.55 2.09
CA ILE A 220 -19.85 10.83 3.37
C ILE A 220 -19.02 10.29 4.54
N LEU A 221 -18.51 9.06 4.45
CA LEU A 221 -17.66 8.46 5.49
C LEU A 221 -16.32 9.18 5.63
N ARG A 222 -15.69 9.56 4.51
CA ARG A 222 -14.46 10.34 4.51
C ARG A 222 -14.66 11.64 5.27
N PHE A 223 -15.75 12.36 4.95
CA PHE A 223 -16.12 13.59 5.62
C PHE A 223 -16.40 13.36 7.11
N ALA A 224 -17.20 12.34 7.45
CA ALA A 224 -17.56 12.03 8.82
C ALA A 224 -16.34 11.71 9.69
N VAL A 225 -15.37 10.97 9.17
CA VAL A 225 -14.13 10.64 9.89
C VAL A 225 -13.21 11.86 10.00
N ALA A 226 -13.04 12.63 8.92
CA ALA A 226 -12.14 13.78 8.89
C ALA A 226 -12.62 14.95 9.76
N ASN A 227 -13.92 15.25 9.70
CA ASN A 227 -14.53 16.45 10.31
C ASN A 227 -15.40 16.14 11.53
N GLY A 228 -15.66 14.86 11.82
CA GLY A 228 -16.39 14.44 13.01
C GLY A 228 -15.60 14.67 14.30
N ASN A 229 -16.34 14.69 15.41
CA ASN A 229 -15.71 14.70 16.73
C ASN A 229 -15.21 13.27 17.10
N GLU A 230 -14.58 13.13 18.27
CA GLU A 230 -14.09 11.84 18.75
C GLU A 230 -15.22 10.80 18.87
N GLN A 231 -16.44 11.20 19.23
CA GLN A 231 -17.58 10.29 19.32
C GLN A 231 -17.98 9.72 17.96
N THR A 232 -17.95 10.53 16.89
CA THR A 232 -18.21 10.07 15.52
C THR A 232 -17.20 9.01 15.10
N ARG A 233 -15.90 9.21 15.40
CA ARG A 233 -14.84 8.25 15.06
C ARG A 233 -14.93 6.98 15.90
N GLN A 234 -15.17 7.09 17.20
CA GLN A 234 -15.43 5.95 18.07
C GLN A 234 -16.63 5.14 17.58
N PHE A 235 -17.71 5.81 17.18
CA PHE A 235 -18.88 5.15 16.62
C PHE A 235 -18.58 4.44 15.29
N PHE A 236 -17.80 5.07 14.39
CA PHE A 236 -17.31 4.43 13.16
C PHE A 236 -16.52 3.14 13.46
N LEU A 237 -15.66 3.16 14.48
CA LEU A 237 -14.87 1.99 14.89
C LEU A 237 -15.74 0.89 15.53
N GLN A 238 -16.68 1.27 16.42
CA GLN A 238 -17.62 0.35 17.07
C GLN A 238 -18.51 -0.39 16.05
N GLU A 239 -18.91 0.30 14.98
CA GLU A 239 -19.70 -0.27 13.87
C GLU A 239 -18.81 -1.00 12.84
N LYS A 240 -17.61 -1.44 13.22
CA LYS A 240 -16.65 -2.17 12.38
C LYS A 240 -16.29 -1.45 11.07
N GLY A 241 -16.15 -0.13 11.13
CA GLY A 241 -15.93 0.71 9.96
C GLY A 241 -14.69 0.35 9.15
N LEU A 242 -13.59 -0.03 9.81
CA LEU A 242 -12.37 -0.51 9.15
C LEU A 242 -12.60 -1.80 8.36
N SER A 243 -13.30 -2.78 8.94
CA SER A 243 -13.62 -4.04 8.26
C SER A 243 -14.52 -3.82 7.05
N ALA A 244 -15.55 -2.97 7.18
CA ALA A 244 -16.45 -2.63 6.08
C ALA A 244 -15.71 -1.94 4.93
N LEU A 245 -14.80 -1.02 5.25
CA LEU A 245 -14.02 -0.26 4.27
C LEU A 245 -13.00 -1.13 3.54
N LEU A 246 -12.25 -1.96 4.26
CA LEU A 246 -11.30 -2.92 3.65
C LEU A 246 -12.03 -3.96 2.81
N GLY A 247 -13.16 -4.48 3.31
CA GLY A 247 -14.03 -5.37 2.54
C GLY A 247 -14.52 -4.72 1.24
N PHE A 248 -14.91 -3.44 1.29
CA PHE A 248 -15.26 -2.68 0.08
C PHE A 248 -14.07 -2.54 -0.89
N ILE A 249 -12.89 -2.16 -0.39
CA ILE A 249 -11.66 -2.02 -1.20
C ILE A 249 -11.32 -3.32 -1.90
N PHE A 250 -11.30 -4.45 -1.19
CA PHE A 250 -10.96 -5.74 -1.77
C PHE A 250 -12.04 -6.25 -2.72
N ARG A 251 -13.33 -6.18 -2.36
CA ARG A 251 -14.41 -6.59 -3.28
C ARG A 251 -14.38 -5.78 -4.58
N LYS A 252 -14.08 -4.48 -4.50
CA LYS A 252 -13.93 -3.64 -5.69
C LYS A 252 -12.68 -4.02 -6.48
N GLY A 253 -11.55 -4.29 -5.82
CA GLY A 253 -10.33 -4.81 -6.45
C GLY A 253 -10.53 -6.14 -7.17
N MET A 254 -11.31 -7.07 -6.61
CA MET A 254 -11.62 -8.34 -7.26
C MET A 254 -12.44 -8.16 -8.55
N LYS A 255 -13.31 -7.14 -8.60
CA LYS A 255 -14.09 -6.80 -9.80
C LYS A 255 -13.27 -6.02 -10.83
N GLU A 256 -12.41 -5.12 -10.36
CA GLU A 256 -11.64 -4.19 -11.18
C GLU A 256 -10.14 -4.25 -10.83
N PRO A 257 -9.48 -5.38 -11.09
CA PRO A 257 -8.09 -5.63 -10.70
C PRO A 257 -7.10 -4.55 -11.18
N ALA A 258 -7.30 -4.04 -12.39
CA ALA A 258 -6.39 -3.06 -12.99
C ALA A 258 -6.37 -1.68 -12.30
N ASN A 259 -7.42 -1.35 -11.53
CA ASN A 259 -7.61 -0.01 -10.96
C ASN A 259 -6.90 0.18 -9.60
N GLY A 260 -6.35 -0.90 -9.02
CA GLY A 260 -5.77 -0.85 -7.68
C GLY A 260 -6.81 -0.54 -6.58
N PRO A 261 -6.36 -0.20 -5.36
CA PRO A 261 -7.28 0.12 -4.26
C PRO A 261 -8.00 1.46 -4.48
N ASP A 262 -9.32 1.50 -4.28
CA ASP A 262 -10.15 2.68 -4.55
C ASP A 262 -9.61 3.94 -3.82
N PRO A 263 -9.28 5.02 -4.55
CA PRO A 263 -8.61 6.18 -3.97
C PRO A 263 -9.48 6.93 -2.95
N ARG A 264 -10.81 6.90 -3.07
CA ARG A 264 -11.72 7.55 -2.13
C ARG A 264 -11.76 6.78 -0.82
N ALA A 265 -11.80 5.45 -0.90
CA ALA A 265 -11.75 4.58 0.28
C ALA A 265 -10.40 4.71 1.02
N ARG A 266 -9.30 4.81 0.27
CA ARG A 266 -7.99 5.21 0.83
C ARG A 266 -8.05 6.58 1.50
N GLY A 267 -8.80 7.53 0.93
CA GLY A 267 -9.06 8.84 1.54
C GLY A 267 -9.70 8.76 2.92
N VAL A 268 -10.63 7.81 3.15
CA VAL A 268 -11.23 7.56 4.48
C VAL A 268 -10.17 7.04 5.46
N LEU A 269 -9.34 6.07 5.04
CA LEU A 269 -8.26 5.54 5.88
C LEU A 269 -7.23 6.63 6.23
N ASN A 270 -6.82 7.43 5.25
CA ASN A 270 -5.89 8.54 5.47
C ASN A 270 -6.47 9.58 6.43
N ALA A 271 -7.78 9.88 6.33
CA ALA A 271 -8.45 10.74 7.29
C ALA A 271 -8.44 10.15 8.70
N LEU A 272 -8.69 8.85 8.84
CA LEU A 272 -8.62 8.16 10.13
C LEU A 272 -7.20 8.20 10.72
N ILE A 273 -6.19 7.83 9.93
CA ILE A 273 -4.77 7.84 10.34
C ILE A 273 -4.36 9.25 10.78
N LYS A 274 -4.72 10.27 10.01
CA LYS A 274 -4.40 11.67 10.33
C LYS A 274 -5.10 12.16 11.60
N THR A 275 -6.37 11.79 11.80
CA THR A 275 -7.16 12.28 12.95
C THR A 275 -6.84 11.55 14.24
N GLU A 276 -6.49 10.26 14.18
CA GLU A 276 -6.07 9.49 15.35
C GLU A 276 -4.60 9.69 15.72
N GLY A 277 -3.74 10.02 14.75
CA GLY A 277 -2.31 10.26 14.98
C GLY A 277 -1.66 9.07 15.69
N ASP A 278 -1.02 9.33 16.83
CA ASP A 278 -0.34 8.31 17.64
C ASP A 278 -1.30 7.22 18.18
N LYS A 279 -2.60 7.53 18.31
CA LYS A 279 -3.62 6.55 18.73
C LYS A 279 -3.93 5.53 17.64
N PHE A 280 -3.52 5.77 16.39
CA PHE A 280 -3.88 4.90 15.25
C PHE A 280 -3.41 3.46 15.46
N ALA A 281 -2.23 3.24 16.05
CA ALA A 281 -1.75 1.89 16.34
C ALA A 281 -2.68 1.15 17.32
N ALA A 282 -3.24 1.82 18.32
CA ALA A 282 -4.16 1.20 19.29
C ALA A 282 -5.52 0.89 18.65
N VAL A 283 -6.00 1.80 17.80
CA VAL A 283 -7.20 1.60 16.99
C VAL A 283 -7.03 0.39 16.07
N PHE A 284 -5.87 0.27 15.43
CA PHE A 284 -5.57 -0.84 14.53
C PHE A 284 -5.42 -2.18 15.28
N ALA A 285 -4.81 -2.18 16.46
CA ALA A 285 -4.76 -3.36 17.34
C ALA A 285 -6.17 -3.85 17.68
N SER A 286 -7.07 -2.96 18.12
CA SER A 286 -8.47 -3.31 18.42
C SER A 286 -9.23 -3.83 17.19
N PHE A 287 -8.93 -3.30 16.01
CA PHE A 287 -9.44 -3.84 14.75
C PHE A 287 -8.98 -5.28 14.51
N LEU A 288 -7.70 -5.60 14.73
CA LEU A 288 -7.19 -6.97 14.60
C LEU A 288 -7.84 -7.93 15.60
N GLU A 289 -8.01 -7.53 16.86
CA GLU A 289 -8.69 -8.31 17.90
C GLU A 289 -10.14 -8.65 17.53
N THR A 290 -10.82 -7.77 16.80
CA THR A 290 -12.24 -7.91 16.44
C THR A 290 -12.46 -8.57 15.07
N GLY A 291 -11.47 -9.29 14.55
CA GLY A 291 -11.53 -10.03 13.29
C GLY A 291 -10.93 -9.29 12.09
N GLY A 292 -10.14 -8.24 12.34
CA GLY A 292 -9.50 -7.46 11.29
C GLY A 292 -8.50 -8.24 10.44
N LEU A 293 -7.85 -9.26 11.01
CA LEU A 293 -6.96 -10.13 10.26
C LEU A 293 -7.70 -10.92 9.17
N ALA A 294 -8.90 -11.43 9.47
CA ALA A 294 -9.74 -12.11 8.49
C ALA A 294 -10.14 -11.17 7.35
N ALA A 295 -10.41 -9.89 7.65
CA ALA A 295 -10.70 -8.87 6.65
C ALA A 295 -9.50 -8.60 5.73
N LEU A 296 -8.27 -8.53 6.27
CA LEU A 296 -7.04 -8.39 5.47
C LEU A 296 -6.79 -9.63 4.61
N ARG A 297 -7.04 -10.82 5.15
CA ARG A 297 -6.85 -12.09 4.43
C ARG A 297 -7.82 -12.28 3.27
N ALA A 298 -9.02 -11.73 3.34
CA ALA A 298 -9.96 -11.75 2.22
C ALA A 298 -9.39 -11.12 0.94
N GLY A 299 -8.37 -10.26 1.06
CA GLY A 299 -7.66 -9.63 -0.04
C GLY A 299 -6.38 -10.33 -0.50
N THR A 300 -6.00 -11.50 0.03
CA THR A 300 -4.69 -12.10 -0.26
C THR A 300 -4.46 -12.43 -1.73
N SER A 301 -5.50 -12.84 -2.47
CA SER A 301 -5.37 -13.07 -3.92
C SER A 301 -5.11 -11.79 -4.72
N LEU A 302 -5.47 -10.62 -4.19
CA LEU A 302 -5.13 -9.32 -4.80
C LEU A 302 -3.68 -8.92 -4.57
N LEU A 303 -2.96 -9.54 -3.65
CA LEU A 303 -1.55 -9.21 -3.38
C LEU A 303 -0.65 -9.55 -4.56
N GLN A 304 -1.11 -10.36 -5.51
CA GLN A 304 -0.43 -10.53 -6.81
C GLN A 304 -0.39 -9.24 -7.64
N GLN A 305 -1.12 -8.20 -7.22
CA GLN A 305 -1.10 -6.87 -7.82
C GLN A 305 -0.22 -5.94 -6.98
N PRO A 306 0.81 -5.32 -7.59
CA PRO A 306 1.72 -4.45 -6.87
C PRO A 306 1.02 -3.37 -6.03
N SER A 307 0.00 -2.72 -6.59
CA SER A 307 -0.73 -1.63 -5.92
C SER A 307 -1.48 -2.07 -4.66
N PHE A 308 -2.02 -3.29 -4.63
CA PHE A 308 -2.68 -3.84 -3.44
C PHE A 308 -1.68 -4.34 -2.41
N ALA A 309 -0.61 -5.01 -2.84
CA ALA A 309 0.46 -5.45 -1.94
C ALA A 309 1.11 -4.27 -1.23
N GLU A 310 1.39 -3.19 -1.95
CA GLU A 310 1.92 -1.96 -1.37
C GLU A 310 0.94 -1.28 -0.43
N PHE A 311 -0.35 -1.28 -0.77
CA PHE A 311 -1.38 -0.72 0.09
C PHE A 311 -1.49 -1.47 1.43
N VAL A 312 -1.57 -2.80 1.40
CA VAL A 312 -1.69 -3.62 2.60
C VAL A 312 -0.42 -3.54 3.44
N SER A 313 0.75 -3.67 2.84
CA SER A 313 2.03 -3.57 3.55
C SER A 313 2.24 -2.19 4.18
N LYS A 314 1.93 -1.09 3.47
CA LYS A 314 1.97 0.27 4.04
C LYS A 314 0.99 0.45 5.18
N LEU A 315 -0.23 -0.08 5.07
CA LEU A 315 -1.23 0.00 6.15
C LEU A 315 -0.73 -0.68 7.42
N LEU A 316 -0.17 -1.89 7.29
CA LEU A 316 0.46 -2.61 8.40
C LEU A 316 1.63 -1.81 8.98
N TRP A 317 2.53 -1.32 8.13
CA TRP A 317 3.70 -0.55 8.56
C TRP A 317 3.32 0.72 9.33
N LEU A 318 2.30 1.46 8.90
CA LEU A 318 1.85 2.66 9.60
C LEU A 318 1.43 2.35 11.05
N ALA A 319 0.82 1.19 11.28
CA ALA A 319 0.35 0.77 12.60
C ALA A 319 1.34 -0.11 13.40
N TRP A 320 2.53 -0.46 12.87
CA TRP A 320 3.39 -1.56 13.35
C TRP A 320 4.13 -1.35 14.69
N GLU A 321 3.42 -0.89 15.71
CA GLU A 321 3.89 -0.80 17.08
C GLU A 321 3.89 -2.15 17.80
N LEU A 322 4.58 -2.24 18.93
CA LEU A 322 4.70 -3.47 19.72
C LEU A 322 3.33 -4.09 20.06
N GLN A 323 2.35 -3.26 20.46
CA GLN A 323 0.99 -3.74 20.75
C GLN A 323 0.28 -4.35 19.53
N VAL A 324 0.52 -3.80 18.33
CA VAL A 324 -0.03 -4.35 17.08
C VAL A 324 0.66 -5.66 16.74
N GLN A 325 1.97 -5.75 16.94
CA GLN A 325 2.72 -7.00 16.75
C GLN A 325 2.22 -8.11 17.68
N GLN A 326 1.99 -7.81 18.96
CA GLN A 326 1.47 -8.76 19.95
C GLN A 326 0.10 -9.31 19.55
N VAL A 327 -0.82 -8.45 19.12
CA VAL A 327 -2.16 -8.88 18.66
C VAL A 327 -2.07 -9.63 17.33
N PHE A 328 -1.30 -9.10 16.37
CA PHE A 328 -1.16 -9.69 15.04
C PHE A 328 -0.52 -11.08 15.08
N LEU A 329 0.47 -11.29 15.96
CA LEU A 329 1.21 -12.54 16.10
C LEU A 329 0.72 -13.37 17.31
N ALA A 330 -0.42 -13.03 17.91
CA ALA A 330 -1.02 -13.82 18.99
C ALA A 330 -1.18 -15.29 18.56
N GLU A 331 -0.95 -16.21 19.48
CA GLU A 331 -0.85 -17.65 19.20
C GLU A 331 -2.03 -18.17 18.35
N GLU A 332 -3.25 -17.77 18.71
CA GLU A 332 -4.51 -18.14 18.04
C GLU A 332 -4.56 -17.74 16.55
N GLN A 333 -3.95 -16.61 16.18
CA GLN A 333 -4.03 -16.03 14.83
C GLN A 333 -2.68 -16.04 14.10
N SER A 334 -1.60 -16.46 14.76
CA SER A 334 -0.22 -16.43 14.26
C SER A 334 -0.06 -17.10 12.90
N ARG A 335 -0.74 -18.23 12.65
CA ARG A 335 -0.70 -18.95 11.37
C ARG A 335 -1.27 -18.10 10.23
N GLU A 336 -2.36 -17.42 10.51
CA GLU A 336 -3.05 -16.57 9.54
C GLU A 336 -2.23 -15.32 9.21
N ALA A 337 -1.66 -14.71 10.25
CA ALA A 337 -0.80 -13.55 10.18
C ALA A 337 0.48 -13.82 9.39
N LEU A 338 1.18 -14.92 9.68
CA LEU A 338 2.35 -15.32 8.91
C LEU A 338 1.98 -15.72 7.47
N GLY A 339 0.80 -16.31 7.24
CA GLY A 339 0.31 -16.54 5.88
C GLY A 339 0.13 -15.25 5.08
N LEU A 340 -0.35 -14.17 5.72
CA LEU A 340 -0.43 -12.84 5.10
C LEU A 340 0.96 -12.25 4.83
N LEU A 341 1.89 -12.34 5.78
CA LEU A 341 3.26 -11.85 5.59
C LEU A 341 3.99 -12.63 4.48
N SER A 342 3.83 -13.96 4.42
CA SER A 342 4.35 -14.78 3.32
C SER A 342 3.79 -14.33 1.97
N ALA A 343 2.47 -14.09 1.88
CA ALA A 343 1.86 -13.62 0.64
C ALA A 343 2.38 -12.24 0.19
N LEU A 344 2.74 -11.35 1.14
CA LEU A 344 3.44 -10.09 0.82
C LEU A 344 4.90 -10.32 0.43
N PHE A 345 5.56 -11.33 0.98
CA PHE A 345 6.92 -11.71 0.66
C PHE A 345 7.06 -12.29 -0.76
N ASP A 346 6.05 -13.02 -1.20
CA ASP A 346 5.98 -13.71 -2.50
C ASP A 346 5.34 -12.85 -3.61
N CYS A 347 4.96 -11.60 -3.30
CA CYS A 347 4.26 -10.73 -4.26
C CYS A 347 5.23 -10.10 -5.28
N PRO A 348 4.76 -9.63 -6.44
CA PRO A 348 5.65 -9.01 -7.44
C PRO A 348 6.13 -7.59 -7.09
N SER A 349 5.56 -6.91 -6.10
CA SER A 349 6.02 -5.56 -5.71
C SER A 349 7.25 -5.64 -4.81
N LYS A 350 8.41 -5.18 -5.31
CA LYS A 350 9.63 -5.03 -4.50
C LYS A 350 9.38 -4.18 -3.24
N GLY A 351 8.63 -3.07 -3.35
CA GLY A 351 8.32 -2.21 -2.21
C GLY A 351 7.54 -2.95 -1.12
N ALA A 352 6.53 -3.72 -1.50
CA ALA A 352 5.74 -4.51 -0.54
C ALA A 352 6.56 -5.63 0.11
N ARG A 353 7.44 -6.31 -0.65
CA ARG A 353 8.38 -7.30 -0.11
C ARG A 353 9.34 -6.69 0.89
N VAL A 354 9.91 -5.53 0.57
CA VAL A 354 10.79 -4.79 1.49
C VAL A 354 10.05 -4.40 2.77
N CYS A 355 8.83 -3.90 2.65
CA CYS A 355 8.00 -3.60 3.79
C CYS A 355 7.74 -4.85 4.65
N ALA A 356 7.39 -5.99 4.03
CA ALA A 356 7.22 -7.27 4.72
C ALA A 356 8.48 -7.74 5.44
N GLY A 357 9.66 -7.60 4.82
CA GLY A 357 10.95 -7.87 5.44
C GLY A 357 11.19 -7.02 6.69
N LEU A 358 10.86 -5.73 6.64
CA LEU A 358 10.95 -4.83 7.81
C LEU A 358 9.92 -5.18 8.90
N LEU A 359 8.70 -5.57 8.53
CA LEU A 359 7.69 -6.05 9.49
C LEU A 359 8.20 -7.28 10.25
N LEU A 360 8.80 -8.24 9.53
CA LEU A 360 9.42 -9.45 10.11
C LEU A 360 10.67 -9.13 10.94
N ALA A 361 11.54 -8.23 10.46
CA ALA A 361 12.73 -7.79 11.21
C ALA A 361 12.33 -7.14 12.54
N CYS A 362 11.28 -6.31 12.56
CA CYS A 362 10.72 -5.74 13.78
C CYS A 362 10.17 -6.82 14.73
N ALA A 363 9.48 -7.83 14.19
CA ALA A 363 8.96 -8.94 14.99
C ALA A 363 10.08 -9.80 15.60
N LEU A 364 11.17 -10.04 14.86
CA LEU A 364 12.39 -10.68 15.35
C LEU A 364 13.05 -9.84 16.45
N ALA A 365 13.22 -8.54 16.20
CA ALA A 365 13.80 -7.59 17.15
C ALA A 365 12.99 -7.49 18.45
N ASN A 366 11.68 -7.73 18.43
CA ASN A 366 10.84 -7.76 19.62
C ASN A 366 10.54 -9.17 20.15
N ARG A 367 11.15 -10.23 19.57
CA ARG A 367 10.93 -11.64 19.94
C ARG A 367 9.44 -12.06 19.96
N GLN A 368 8.69 -11.66 18.93
CA GLN A 368 7.23 -11.88 18.85
C GLN A 368 6.82 -13.11 18.01
N LEU A 369 7.76 -13.93 17.54
CA LEU A 369 7.49 -15.01 16.56
C LEU A 369 7.26 -16.41 17.18
N ALA A 370 7.30 -16.52 18.51
CA ALA A 370 6.92 -17.71 19.27
C ALA A 370 7.51 -19.03 18.75
N GLY A 371 8.83 -19.07 18.51
CA GLY A 371 9.54 -20.27 18.06
C GLY A 371 9.70 -20.40 16.54
N ARG A 372 9.32 -19.37 15.77
CA ARG A 372 9.47 -19.30 14.30
C ARG A 372 10.56 -18.31 13.87
N GLU A 373 11.44 -17.93 14.79
CA GLU A 373 12.49 -16.93 14.57
C GLU A 373 13.45 -17.36 13.46
N GLU A 374 13.90 -18.62 13.46
CA GLU A 374 14.84 -19.12 12.44
C GLU A 374 14.25 -19.07 11.02
N GLN A 375 12.99 -19.47 10.86
CA GLN A 375 12.32 -19.44 9.54
C GLN A 375 12.16 -18.00 9.04
N ALA A 376 11.74 -17.08 9.91
CA ALA A 376 11.60 -15.67 9.56
C ALA A 376 12.97 -15.05 9.24
N ALA A 377 13.99 -15.37 10.04
CA ALA A 377 15.36 -14.91 9.83
C ALA A 377 15.93 -15.39 8.49
N ALA A 378 15.70 -16.66 8.12
CA ALA A 378 16.10 -17.20 6.82
C ALA A 378 15.42 -16.47 5.65
N GLY A 379 14.11 -16.21 5.75
CA GLY A 379 13.39 -15.43 4.74
C GLY A 379 13.96 -14.01 4.61
N VAL A 380 14.11 -13.30 5.72
CA VAL A 380 14.68 -11.93 5.73
C VAL A 380 16.12 -11.91 5.19
N ALA A 381 16.93 -12.92 5.51
CA ALA A 381 18.30 -13.05 4.98
C ALA A 381 18.31 -13.19 3.45
N GLN A 382 17.45 -14.05 2.90
CA GLN A 382 17.32 -14.23 1.45
C GLN A 382 16.91 -12.92 0.76
N LEU A 383 15.94 -12.20 1.32
CA LEU A 383 15.52 -10.91 0.77
C LEU A 383 16.62 -9.86 0.90
N ALA A 384 17.37 -9.82 2.00
CA ALA A 384 18.49 -8.92 2.16
C ALA A 384 19.56 -9.16 1.08
N GLN A 385 19.92 -10.42 0.82
CA GLN A 385 20.86 -10.79 -0.24
C GLN A 385 20.35 -10.36 -1.62
N GLU A 386 19.08 -10.61 -1.92
CA GLU A 386 18.45 -10.19 -3.17
C GLU A 386 18.46 -8.66 -3.34
N MET A 387 18.14 -7.91 -2.28
CA MET A 387 18.09 -6.45 -2.33
C MET A 387 19.48 -5.83 -2.45
N VAL A 388 20.49 -6.37 -1.76
CA VAL A 388 21.89 -5.96 -1.90
C VAL A 388 22.39 -6.20 -3.33
N ALA A 389 22.07 -7.36 -3.92
CA ALA A 389 22.47 -7.69 -5.29
C ALA A 389 21.75 -6.86 -6.36
N SER A 390 20.43 -6.64 -6.19
CA SER A 390 19.59 -6.04 -7.23
C SER A 390 19.53 -4.51 -7.20
N SER A 391 19.72 -3.90 -6.01
CA SER A 391 19.66 -2.46 -5.80
C SER A 391 20.79 -2.04 -4.83
N PRO A 392 22.06 -2.09 -5.30
CA PRO A 392 23.21 -1.69 -4.49
C PRO A 392 23.11 -0.21 -4.10
N CYS A 393 23.09 0.08 -2.81
CA CYS A 393 22.88 1.44 -2.30
C CYS A 393 24.08 2.39 -2.51
N TRP A 394 25.23 1.86 -2.93
CA TRP A 394 26.50 2.58 -3.12
C TRP A 394 26.76 3.04 -4.55
N LEU A 395 25.97 2.59 -5.54
CA LEU A 395 26.10 3.09 -6.91
C LEU A 395 25.33 4.41 -7.06
N GLU A 396 26.03 5.48 -7.47
CA GLU A 396 25.40 6.78 -7.75
C GLU A 396 24.49 6.75 -8.99
N GLU A 397 24.70 5.80 -9.91
CA GLU A 397 23.92 5.69 -11.14
C GLU A 397 22.46 5.30 -10.84
N GLU A 398 21.57 6.28 -10.95
CA GLU A 398 20.14 6.07 -10.78
C GLU A 398 19.57 5.28 -11.96
N ARG A 399 19.27 4.01 -11.73
CA ARG A 399 18.41 3.25 -12.65
C ARG A 399 16.95 3.66 -12.43
N PRO A 400 16.15 3.88 -13.48
CA PRO A 400 14.75 4.30 -13.33
C PRO A 400 13.88 3.38 -12.45
N GLN A 401 14.13 2.07 -12.49
CA GLN A 401 13.41 1.08 -11.69
C GLN A 401 13.73 1.20 -10.19
N ASP A 402 14.91 1.70 -9.84
CA ASP A 402 15.30 1.91 -8.44
C ASP A 402 14.65 3.17 -7.86
N THR A 403 14.20 4.12 -8.70
CA THR A 403 13.56 5.36 -8.24
C THR A 403 12.23 5.10 -7.54
N GLU A 404 11.39 4.19 -8.06
CA GLU A 404 10.11 3.84 -7.43
C GLU A 404 10.31 3.13 -6.09
N LEU A 405 11.22 2.15 -6.06
CA LEU A 405 11.57 1.43 -4.83
C LEU A 405 12.16 2.38 -3.79
N ARG A 406 13.08 3.26 -4.19
CA ARG A 406 13.71 4.24 -3.31
C ARG A 406 12.69 5.21 -2.72
N SER A 407 11.78 5.75 -3.54
CA SER A 407 10.68 6.61 -3.08
C SER A 407 9.78 5.88 -2.07
N PHE A 408 9.47 4.61 -2.35
CA PHE A 408 8.72 3.77 -1.42
C PHE A 408 9.45 3.60 -0.08
N VAL A 409 10.72 3.21 -0.12
CA VAL A 409 11.57 2.95 1.05
C VAL A 409 11.78 4.21 1.89
N GLN A 410 12.04 5.35 1.25
CA GLN A 410 12.06 6.67 1.91
C GLN A 410 10.73 6.96 2.63
N GLY A 411 9.61 6.60 2.01
CA GLY A 411 8.27 6.68 2.60
C GLY A 411 8.10 5.89 3.91
N LEU A 412 8.84 4.79 4.09
CA LEU A 412 8.78 3.96 5.28
C LEU A 412 9.40 4.67 6.50
N GLY A 413 10.49 5.42 6.30
CA GLY A 413 11.19 6.17 7.36
C GLY A 413 10.75 7.63 7.53
N GLN A 414 9.61 8.06 6.98
CA GLN A 414 9.22 9.48 6.99
C GLN A 414 8.89 10.05 8.39
N SER A 415 8.31 9.26 9.30
CA SER A 415 8.04 9.74 10.67
C SER A 415 9.15 9.31 11.63
N PRO A 416 9.40 10.07 12.72
CA PRO A 416 10.36 9.70 13.76
C PRO A 416 10.11 8.29 14.30
N ASP A 417 8.86 7.96 14.68
CA ASP A 417 8.54 6.66 15.27
C ASP A 417 8.80 5.51 14.29
N ARG A 418 8.40 5.67 13.02
CA ARG A 418 8.63 4.64 11.99
C ARG A 418 10.12 4.41 11.74
N PHE A 419 10.90 5.47 11.80
CA PHE A 419 12.35 5.38 11.65
C PHE A 419 12.99 4.73 12.88
N SER A 420 12.56 5.09 14.09
CA SER A 420 13.00 4.45 15.34
C SER A 420 12.74 2.94 15.36
N ARG A 421 11.68 2.45 14.71
CA ARG A 421 11.45 1.01 14.53
C ARG A 421 12.53 0.34 13.68
N ILE A 422 13.04 1.02 12.65
CA ILE A 422 14.14 0.51 11.81
C ILE A 422 15.45 0.51 12.62
N LEU A 423 15.70 1.58 13.38
CA LEU A 423 16.87 1.66 14.28
C LEU A 423 16.86 0.54 15.34
N LEU A 424 15.68 0.25 15.90
CA LEU A 424 15.50 -0.85 16.85
C LEU A 424 15.97 -2.20 16.28
N CYS A 425 15.74 -2.46 14.99
CA CYS A 425 16.21 -3.68 14.34
C CYS A 425 17.75 -3.74 14.24
N VAL A 426 18.41 -2.60 14.07
CA VAL A 426 19.88 -2.51 14.07
C VAL A 426 20.45 -2.77 15.47
N GLU A 427 19.82 -2.19 16.49
CA GLU A 427 20.24 -2.30 17.89
C GLU A 427 19.90 -3.65 18.55
N ALA A 428 18.94 -4.39 17.99
CA ALA A 428 18.39 -5.62 18.57
C ALA A 428 19.44 -6.67 18.99
N PRO A 429 20.50 -6.97 18.20
CA PRO A 429 21.50 -7.95 18.60
C PRO A 429 22.17 -7.61 19.95
N TRP A 430 22.49 -6.34 20.21
CA TRP A 430 23.13 -5.92 21.46
C TRP A 430 22.13 -5.73 22.59
N ARG A 431 20.95 -5.17 22.28
CA ARG A 431 19.92 -4.88 23.28
C ARG A 431 19.48 -6.13 24.05
N HIS A 432 19.49 -7.29 23.39
CA HIS A 432 19.04 -8.55 23.97
C HIS A 432 20.13 -9.40 24.62
N ASN A 433 21.39 -8.96 24.53
CA ASN A 433 22.57 -9.73 24.98
C ASN A 433 23.46 -8.90 25.90
N ASP A 434 22.88 -8.04 26.73
CA ASP A 434 23.57 -7.21 27.73
C ASP A 434 24.75 -6.39 27.14
N GLY A 435 24.61 -5.95 25.89
CA GLY A 435 25.65 -5.19 25.19
C GLY A 435 26.78 -6.02 24.57
N SER A 436 26.69 -7.36 24.63
CA SER A 436 27.59 -8.26 23.89
C SER A 436 26.97 -8.70 22.56
N PRO A 437 27.77 -8.95 21.51
CA PRO A 437 27.25 -9.47 20.24
C PRO A 437 26.76 -10.92 20.42
N PRO A 438 25.58 -11.29 19.89
CA PRO A 438 25.17 -12.68 19.88
C PRO A 438 26.02 -13.49 18.90
N GLY A 439 26.02 -14.82 19.04
CA GLY A 439 26.72 -15.70 18.10
C GLY A 439 26.28 -15.49 16.64
N GLU A 440 27.15 -15.86 15.69
CA GLU A 440 26.94 -15.65 14.25
C GLU A 440 25.64 -16.25 13.71
N ASP A 441 25.17 -17.35 14.30
CA ASP A 441 23.93 -18.05 13.93
C ASP A 441 22.65 -17.40 14.52
N SER A 442 22.77 -16.26 15.19
CA SER A 442 21.62 -15.60 15.82
C SER A 442 20.58 -15.14 14.78
N PRO A 443 19.28 -15.41 15.01
CA PRO A 443 18.22 -14.98 14.10
C PRO A 443 18.01 -13.46 14.07
N LEU A 444 18.71 -12.71 14.93
CA LEU A 444 18.67 -11.25 14.95
C LEU A 444 19.53 -10.62 13.84
N TRP A 445 20.57 -11.31 13.37
CA TRP A 445 21.48 -10.76 12.36
C TRP A 445 20.80 -10.46 11.02
N PRO A 446 19.96 -11.34 10.45
CA PRO A 446 19.25 -11.02 9.21
C PRO A 446 18.37 -9.77 9.32
N GLY A 447 17.69 -9.58 10.45
CA GLY A 447 16.90 -8.37 10.72
C GLY A 447 17.76 -7.12 10.80
N CYS A 448 18.92 -7.20 11.46
CA CYS A 448 19.91 -6.13 11.53
C CYS A 448 20.47 -5.77 10.14
N CYS A 449 20.92 -6.77 9.37
CA CYS A 449 21.38 -6.59 7.98
C CYS A 449 20.33 -5.87 7.14
N PHE A 450 19.08 -6.35 7.17
CA PHE A 450 18.03 -5.81 6.34
C PHE A 450 17.65 -4.37 6.73
N ALA A 451 17.70 -4.05 8.02
CA ALA A 451 17.50 -2.69 8.52
C ALA A 451 18.64 -1.75 8.09
N LEU A 452 19.90 -2.19 8.16
CA LEU A 452 21.06 -1.41 7.67
C LEU A 452 20.95 -1.11 6.18
N TRP A 453 20.63 -2.13 5.35
CA TRP A 453 20.37 -1.92 3.93
C TRP A 453 19.24 -0.91 3.71
N SER A 454 18.15 -1.01 4.48
CA SER A 454 17.04 -0.06 4.39
C SER A 454 17.46 1.37 4.73
N LEU A 455 18.31 1.58 5.75
CA LEU A 455 18.84 2.89 6.12
C LEU A 455 19.68 3.52 5.00
N LEU A 456 20.54 2.72 4.36
CA LEU A 456 21.32 3.15 3.20
C LEU A 456 20.43 3.45 2.00
N ALA A 457 19.46 2.59 1.69
CA ALA A 457 18.51 2.79 0.59
C ALA A 457 17.65 4.05 0.79
N MET A 458 17.29 4.39 2.03
CA MET A 458 16.60 5.64 2.36
C MET A 458 17.47 6.89 2.18
N ARG A 459 18.80 6.75 2.17
CA ARG A 459 19.75 7.86 2.31
C ARG A 459 19.43 8.72 3.54
N ALA A 460 19.32 8.07 4.70
CA ALA A 460 18.95 8.73 5.94
C ALA A 460 19.92 9.88 6.28
N GLU A 461 19.37 11.01 6.75
CA GLU A 461 20.18 12.15 7.19
C GLU A 461 21.06 11.75 8.40
N PRO A 462 22.32 12.23 8.49
CA PRO A 462 23.24 11.87 9.58
C PRO A 462 22.70 12.19 10.96
N THR A 463 21.93 13.28 11.08
CA THR A 463 21.27 13.72 12.32
C THR A 463 20.31 12.65 12.85
N ARG A 464 19.64 11.92 11.96
CA ARG A 464 18.69 10.85 12.32
C ARG A 464 19.40 9.57 12.73
N LEU A 465 20.60 9.34 12.22
CA LEU A 465 21.45 8.17 12.51
C LEU A 465 22.29 8.33 13.78
N GLN A 466 22.19 9.48 14.47
CA GLN A 466 23.04 9.80 15.62
C GLN A 466 22.96 8.76 16.75
N SER A 467 21.79 8.14 16.96
CA SER A 467 21.64 7.09 17.99
C SER A 467 22.43 5.82 17.68
N LEU A 468 22.75 5.56 16.41
CA LEU A 468 23.49 4.38 16.00
C LEU A 468 25.01 4.53 16.10
N ARG A 469 25.54 5.74 16.32
CA ARG A 469 27.01 5.97 16.32
C ARG A 469 27.77 5.11 17.32
N ALA A 470 27.17 4.80 18.47
CA ALA A 470 27.78 3.92 19.45
C ALA A 470 27.72 2.43 19.05
N VAL A 471 26.75 2.03 18.23
CA VAL A 471 26.47 0.64 17.88
C VAL A 471 27.16 0.23 16.58
N LEU A 472 27.26 1.14 15.60
CA LEU A 472 27.83 0.83 14.28
C LEU A 472 29.27 0.31 14.33
N PRO A 473 30.19 0.85 15.15
CA PRO A 473 31.55 0.31 15.25
C PRO A 473 31.54 -1.15 15.73
N ALA A 474 30.71 -1.46 16.73
CA ALA A 474 30.57 -2.83 17.23
C ALA A 474 29.96 -3.76 16.17
N VAL A 475 28.96 -3.27 15.40
CA VAL A 475 28.40 -4.04 14.28
C VAL A 475 29.45 -4.32 13.22
N ALA A 476 30.25 -3.32 12.85
CA ALA A 476 31.29 -3.45 11.84
C ALA A 476 32.46 -4.36 12.27
N GLN A 477 32.66 -4.59 13.57
CA GLN A 477 33.71 -5.45 14.10
C GLN A 477 33.24 -6.89 14.33
N ASP A 478 32.08 -7.08 14.97
CA ASP A 478 31.70 -8.38 15.55
C ASP A 478 30.55 -9.09 14.81
N ALA A 479 29.87 -8.44 13.87
CA ALA A 479 28.72 -9.04 13.19
C ALA A 479 29.13 -10.03 12.08
N PRO A 480 28.20 -10.82 11.53
CA PRO A 480 28.44 -11.57 10.30
C PRO A 480 28.82 -10.63 9.14
N ALA A 481 29.60 -11.14 8.18
CA ALA A 481 30.16 -10.34 7.08
C ALA A 481 29.14 -9.41 6.36
N PRO A 482 27.89 -9.85 6.03
CA PRO A 482 26.92 -8.96 5.40
C PRO A 482 26.51 -7.75 6.27
N ALA A 483 26.37 -7.94 7.59
CA ALA A 483 26.06 -6.85 8.52
C ALA A 483 27.27 -5.93 8.69
N ARG A 484 28.48 -6.50 8.83
CA ARG A 484 29.72 -5.72 8.95
C ARG A 484 29.92 -4.78 7.78
N TRP A 485 29.77 -5.33 6.58
CA TRP A 485 29.90 -4.56 5.34
C TRP A 485 28.87 -3.43 5.24
N LEU A 486 27.58 -3.72 5.47
CA LEU A 486 26.52 -2.69 5.47
C LEU A 486 26.73 -1.61 6.55
N ALA A 487 27.22 -1.99 7.73
CA ALA A 487 27.55 -1.05 8.79
C ALA A 487 28.74 -0.15 8.40
N GLY A 488 29.77 -0.71 7.76
CA GLY A 488 30.89 0.04 7.18
C GLY A 488 30.44 1.08 6.15
N GLN A 489 29.54 0.71 5.25
CA GLN A 489 28.96 1.63 4.27
C GLN A 489 28.18 2.78 4.93
N LEU A 490 27.44 2.49 6.00
CA LEU A 490 26.71 3.53 6.76
C LEU A 490 27.66 4.45 7.52
N LEU A 491 28.75 3.91 8.09
CA LEU A 491 29.84 4.68 8.70
C LEU A 491 30.51 5.59 7.68
N LEU A 492 30.78 5.10 6.47
CA LEU A 492 31.32 5.91 5.38
C LEU A 492 30.39 7.09 5.06
N GLN A 493 29.09 6.84 4.91
CA GLN A 493 28.10 7.89 4.68
C GLN A 493 28.09 8.93 5.81
N LEU A 494 28.20 8.48 7.07
CA LEU A 494 28.29 9.38 8.22
C LEU A 494 29.56 10.23 8.19
N GLN A 495 30.73 9.64 7.90
CA GLN A 495 32.00 10.35 7.87
C GLN A 495 32.07 11.36 6.72
N LEU A 496 31.55 11.04 5.53
CA LEU A 496 31.52 11.95 4.38
C LEU A 496 30.63 13.18 4.61
N GLN A 497 29.63 13.10 5.49
CA GLN A 497 28.66 14.16 5.73
C GLN A 497 28.89 14.95 7.02
N VAL A 498 29.86 14.56 7.86
CA VAL A 498 30.25 15.35 9.02
C VAL A 498 31.19 16.49 8.56
N PRO A 499 30.78 17.76 8.67
CA PRO A 499 31.69 18.87 8.39
C PRO A 499 32.84 18.83 9.41
N ALA A 500 34.02 19.30 9.00
CA ALA A 500 35.22 19.45 9.84
C ALA A 500 35.04 20.34 11.10
N ASP A 501 33.82 20.81 11.39
CA ASP A 501 33.44 21.70 12.50
C ASP A 501 33.05 20.96 13.80
N LEU A 502 33.62 19.78 14.04
CA LEU A 502 33.60 19.15 15.38
C LEU A 502 34.37 19.98 16.44
N SER A 503 35.06 21.05 16.03
CA SER A 503 35.77 21.99 16.90
C SER A 503 34.87 23.00 17.62
N ALA A 504 33.60 23.15 17.24
CA ALA A 504 32.71 24.19 17.76
C ALA A 504 31.80 23.76 18.93
N ALA A 505 31.70 22.47 19.24
CA ALA A 505 30.83 21.97 20.32
C ALA A 505 31.63 21.74 21.62
N GLY A 506 31.41 22.59 22.62
CA GLY A 506 32.02 22.46 23.96
C GLY A 506 31.53 21.24 24.75
N ALA A 507 32.24 20.92 25.85
CA ALA A 507 31.97 19.90 26.87
C ALA A 507 31.30 18.59 26.37
N GLY A 508 32.13 17.63 25.96
CA GLY A 508 31.75 16.36 25.32
C GLY A 508 32.78 15.86 24.29
N GLN A 509 33.84 16.64 24.08
CA GLN A 509 34.85 16.45 23.04
C GLN A 509 35.62 15.13 23.14
N GLU A 510 35.94 14.65 24.35
CA GLU A 510 36.64 13.37 24.51
C GLU A 510 35.79 12.18 24.04
N ALA A 511 34.51 12.12 24.41
CA ALA A 511 33.62 11.03 23.99
C ALA A 511 33.35 11.06 22.47
N ILE A 512 33.24 12.26 21.89
CA ILE A 512 33.10 12.45 20.44
C ILE A 512 34.35 12.02 19.69
N VAL A 513 35.54 12.37 20.20
CA VAL A 513 36.83 11.97 19.62
C VAL A 513 37.00 10.45 19.71
N GLU A 514 36.71 9.84 20.87
CA GLU A 514 36.79 8.40 21.05
C GLU A 514 35.82 7.65 20.11
N THR A 515 34.56 8.11 20.02
CA THR A 515 33.59 7.54 19.08
C THR A 515 34.07 7.69 17.64
N SER A 516 34.63 8.85 17.27
CA SER A 516 35.17 9.07 15.92
C SER A 516 36.39 8.18 15.61
N ILE A 517 37.24 7.89 16.59
CA ILE A 517 38.37 6.96 16.42
C ILE A 517 37.86 5.55 16.21
N GLN A 518 36.89 5.11 17.03
CA GLN A 518 36.26 3.80 16.88
C GLN A 518 35.53 3.66 15.53
N GLU A 519 34.79 4.68 15.11
CA GLU A 519 34.12 4.74 13.80
C GLU A 519 35.14 4.63 12.66
N ARG A 520 36.28 5.33 12.73
CA ARG A 520 37.34 5.26 11.71
C ARG A 520 38.00 3.88 11.66
N ALA A 521 38.40 3.34 12.80
CA ALA A 521 39.01 2.01 12.86
C ALA A 521 38.05 0.92 12.35
N ALA A 522 36.77 1.02 12.70
CA ALA A 522 35.74 0.11 12.20
C ALA A 522 35.49 0.28 10.70
N LEU A 523 35.49 1.51 10.18
CA LEU A 523 35.39 1.79 8.76
C LEU A 523 36.59 1.24 7.98
N GLU A 524 37.81 1.47 8.46
CA GLU A 524 39.03 0.93 7.85
C GLU A 524 39.01 -0.60 7.79
N ALA A 525 38.61 -1.26 8.88
CA ALA A 525 38.46 -2.71 8.90
C ALA A 525 37.42 -3.21 7.90
N ALA A 526 36.26 -2.56 7.81
CA ALA A 526 35.22 -2.92 6.85
C ALA A 526 35.64 -2.68 5.40
N LEU A 527 36.37 -1.60 5.12
CA LEU A 527 36.92 -1.31 3.78
C LEU A 527 38.00 -2.31 3.39
N LEU A 528 38.89 -2.69 4.31
CA LEU A 528 39.90 -3.72 4.06
C LEU A 528 39.25 -5.07 3.73
N GLU A 529 38.23 -5.47 4.49
CA GLU A 529 37.47 -6.68 4.21
C GLU A 529 36.76 -6.61 2.85
N GLU A 530 36.19 -5.46 2.49
CA GLU A 530 35.57 -5.25 1.17
C GLU A 530 36.58 -5.36 0.03
N ILE A 531 37.77 -4.79 0.19
CA ILE A 531 38.87 -4.90 -0.76
C ILE A 531 39.29 -6.37 -0.89
N GLU A 532 39.45 -7.07 0.22
CA GLU A 532 39.79 -8.50 0.19
C GLU A 532 38.69 -9.33 -0.46
N HIS A 533 37.42 -9.10 -0.14
CA HIS A 533 36.29 -9.82 -0.73
C HIS A 533 36.21 -9.55 -2.24
N SER A 534 36.34 -8.30 -2.66
CA SER A 534 36.39 -7.90 -4.07
C SER A 534 37.56 -8.55 -4.79
N ARG A 535 38.73 -8.62 -4.16
CA ARG A 535 39.91 -9.31 -4.69
C ARG A 535 39.64 -10.80 -4.88
N HIS A 536 39.06 -11.49 -3.91
CA HIS A 536 38.71 -12.91 -4.03
C HIS A 536 37.63 -13.14 -5.10
N GLY A 537 36.62 -12.27 -5.18
CA GLY A 537 35.57 -12.31 -6.20
C GLY A 537 36.15 -12.16 -7.60
N LEU A 538 37.02 -11.17 -7.82
CA LEU A 538 37.74 -10.99 -9.08
C LEU A 538 38.62 -12.19 -9.41
N GLN A 539 39.35 -12.76 -8.44
CA GLN A 539 40.16 -13.97 -8.65
C GLN A 539 39.31 -15.18 -9.05
N ALA A 540 38.15 -15.36 -8.42
CA ALA A 540 37.22 -16.45 -8.74
C ALA A 540 36.61 -16.27 -10.14
N GLN A 541 36.13 -15.06 -10.46
CA GLN A 541 35.63 -14.74 -11.80
C GLN A 541 36.69 -14.98 -12.87
N LEU A 542 37.92 -14.54 -12.61
CA LEU A 542 39.06 -14.73 -13.50
C LEU A 542 39.40 -16.23 -13.70
N ALA A 543 39.29 -17.04 -12.65
CA ALA A 543 39.45 -18.49 -12.74
C ALA A 543 38.31 -19.14 -13.56
N THR A 544 37.04 -18.73 -13.37
CA THR A 544 35.91 -19.21 -14.17
C THR A 544 36.05 -18.81 -15.64
N SER A 545 36.38 -17.55 -15.90
CA SER A 545 36.72 -17.07 -17.24
C SER A 545 37.88 -17.84 -17.85
N SER A 546 38.84 -18.30 -17.03
CA SER A 546 39.92 -19.15 -17.51
C SER A 546 39.45 -20.48 -18.05
N GLU A 547 38.59 -21.14 -17.29
CA GLU A 547 38.05 -22.44 -17.67
C GLU A 547 37.21 -22.34 -18.95
N VAL A 548 36.39 -21.28 -19.06
CA VAL A 548 35.61 -21.00 -20.27
C VAL A 548 36.50 -20.79 -21.49
N ILE A 549 37.54 -19.95 -21.37
CA ILE A 549 38.49 -19.69 -22.46
C ILE A 549 39.23 -20.96 -22.85
N GLN A 550 39.71 -21.77 -21.89
CA GLN A 550 40.38 -23.05 -22.18
C GLN A 550 39.44 -24.02 -22.90
N THR A 551 38.18 -24.10 -22.45
CA THR A 551 37.16 -24.95 -23.09
C THR A 551 36.91 -24.50 -24.53
N GLN A 552 36.81 -23.19 -24.76
CA GLN A 552 36.60 -22.65 -26.10
C GLN A 552 37.84 -22.77 -27.00
N GLN A 553 39.05 -22.61 -26.45
CA GLN A 553 40.30 -22.87 -27.16
C GLN A 553 40.35 -24.34 -27.61
N HIS A 554 40.03 -25.29 -26.74
CA HIS A 554 39.95 -26.70 -27.09
C HIS A 554 38.90 -26.95 -28.19
N LEU A 555 37.70 -26.37 -28.09
CA LEU A 555 36.67 -26.48 -29.12
C LEU A 555 37.13 -25.88 -30.46
N VAL A 556 37.88 -24.78 -30.45
CA VAL A 556 38.44 -24.19 -31.66
C VAL A 556 39.55 -25.05 -32.24
N GLU A 557 40.45 -25.60 -31.43
CA GLU A 557 41.48 -26.54 -31.88
C GLU A 557 40.85 -27.81 -32.49
N GLU A 558 39.79 -28.35 -31.86
CA GLU A 558 39.02 -29.47 -32.41
C GLU A 558 38.35 -29.09 -33.74
N ARG A 559 37.80 -27.89 -33.85
CA ARG A 559 37.16 -27.38 -35.07
C ARG A 559 38.18 -26.94 -36.13
N GLN A 560 39.42 -26.65 -35.77
CA GLN A 560 40.50 -26.33 -36.71
C GLN A 560 41.20 -27.59 -37.24
N ARG A 561 40.95 -28.77 -36.66
CA ARG A 561 41.35 -30.03 -37.31
C ARG A 561 40.78 -30.04 -38.73
N ALA A 562 41.70 -30.17 -39.69
CA ALA A 562 41.36 -30.23 -41.10
C ALA A 562 40.26 -31.28 -41.30
N LEU A 563 39.10 -30.85 -41.81
CA LEU A 563 38.11 -31.79 -42.30
C LEU A 563 38.81 -32.62 -43.39
N PRO A 564 38.81 -33.96 -43.31
CA PRO A 564 39.41 -34.80 -44.33
C PRO A 564 38.51 -34.77 -45.56
N MET A 565 38.58 -33.67 -46.31
CA MET A 565 38.12 -33.62 -47.68
C MET A 565 39.37 -33.51 -48.53
N GLU A 566 39.78 -34.65 -49.09
CA GLU A 566 40.69 -34.61 -50.22
C GLU A 566 40.03 -33.76 -51.32
N PRO A 567 40.78 -32.85 -51.97
CA PRO A 567 40.29 -32.13 -53.13
C PRO A 567 40.14 -33.16 -54.26
N ALA A 568 39.00 -33.85 -54.29
CA ALA A 568 38.62 -34.63 -55.44
C ALA A 568 38.33 -33.62 -56.56
N GLU A 569 39.21 -33.58 -57.55
CA GLU A 569 38.99 -32.97 -58.85
C GLU A 569 37.74 -33.61 -59.47
N VAL A 570 36.56 -33.10 -59.14
CA VAL A 570 35.29 -33.57 -59.68
C VAL A 570 34.51 -32.35 -60.12
N GLU A 571 34.42 -32.18 -61.44
CA GLU A 571 33.36 -31.41 -62.10
C GLU A 571 32.02 -32.01 -61.68
N GLY A 572 31.43 -31.48 -60.60
CA GLY A 572 30.24 -32.00 -59.95
C GLY A 572 29.03 -31.07 -60.06
N PRO A 573 27.83 -31.55 -59.65
CA PRO A 573 26.56 -30.90 -59.93
C PRO A 573 26.37 -29.60 -59.13
N GLY A 574 25.38 -28.77 -59.52
CA GLY A 574 25.15 -27.39 -59.06
C GLY A 574 25.00 -27.12 -57.55
N TRP A 575 25.04 -28.14 -56.69
CA TRP A 575 25.10 -28.02 -55.23
C TRP A 575 26.51 -27.83 -54.66
N GLN A 576 27.58 -28.05 -55.46
CA GLN A 576 28.98 -27.83 -55.03
C GLN A 576 29.25 -26.36 -54.67
N ARG A 577 28.75 -25.40 -55.44
CA ARG A 577 29.04 -23.97 -55.23
C ARG A 577 28.45 -23.41 -53.90
N PRO A 578 27.18 -23.73 -53.53
CA PRO A 578 26.66 -23.42 -52.19
C PRO A 578 27.46 -24.08 -51.06
N LEU A 579 27.88 -25.34 -51.22
CA LEU A 579 28.67 -26.05 -50.21
C LEU A 579 30.07 -25.45 -50.05
N GLU A 580 30.76 -25.14 -51.15
CA GLU A 580 32.06 -24.46 -51.13
C GLU A 580 31.97 -23.06 -50.51
N MET A 581 30.89 -22.32 -50.78
CA MET A 581 30.62 -21.03 -50.13
C MET A 581 30.40 -21.21 -48.63
N ALA A 582 29.54 -22.14 -48.22
CA ALA A 582 29.29 -22.41 -46.80
C ALA A 582 30.56 -22.88 -46.07
N LEU A 583 31.42 -23.68 -46.72
CA LEU A 583 32.70 -24.12 -46.16
C LEU A 583 33.72 -22.97 -46.07
N ARG A 584 33.77 -22.05 -47.05
CA ARG A 584 34.61 -20.85 -46.96
C ARG A 584 34.12 -19.90 -45.86
N GLU A 585 32.82 -19.70 -45.74
CA GLU A 585 32.21 -18.89 -44.69
C GLU A 585 32.44 -19.51 -43.30
N LEU A 586 32.34 -20.84 -43.19
CA LEU A 586 32.70 -21.59 -41.98
C LEU A 586 34.18 -21.44 -41.62
N CYS A 587 35.08 -21.56 -42.59
CA CYS A 587 36.53 -21.35 -42.39
C CYS A 587 36.86 -19.91 -41.98
N ALA A 588 36.23 -18.91 -42.62
CA ALA A 588 36.37 -17.51 -42.25
C ALA A 588 35.83 -17.23 -40.84
N ALA A 589 34.68 -17.79 -40.48
CA ALA A 589 34.12 -17.71 -39.13
C ALA A 589 35.00 -18.41 -38.09
N ARG A 590 35.60 -19.56 -38.41
CA ARG A 590 36.56 -20.27 -37.55
C ARG A 590 37.84 -19.46 -37.34
N SER A 591 38.36 -18.80 -38.38
CA SER A 591 39.53 -17.90 -38.27
C SER A 591 39.20 -16.69 -37.39
N SER A 592 38.08 -16.01 -37.66
CA SER A 592 37.63 -14.85 -36.90
C SER A 592 37.37 -15.18 -35.42
N LEU A 593 36.83 -16.38 -35.12
CA LEU A 593 36.66 -16.85 -33.74
C LEU A 593 38.02 -17.11 -33.07
N GLY A 594 38.99 -17.67 -33.79
CA GLY A 594 40.36 -17.85 -33.30
C GLY A 594 41.04 -16.53 -32.95
N ASP A 595 40.90 -15.52 -33.80
CA ASP A 595 41.44 -14.18 -33.58
C ASP A 595 40.77 -13.49 -32.37
N ALA A 596 39.44 -13.59 -32.26
CA ALA A 596 38.67 -13.07 -31.13
C ALA A 596 39.07 -13.74 -29.80
N LEU A 597 39.27 -15.06 -29.81
CA LEU A 597 39.76 -15.82 -28.65
C LEU A 597 41.18 -15.42 -28.25
N GLY A 598 42.07 -15.23 -29.23
CA GLY A 598 43.44 -14.76 -28.98
C GLY A 598 43.46 -13.36 -28.37
N ALA A 599 42.62 -12.45 -28.87
CA ALA A 599 42.47 -11.11 -28.33
C ALA A 599 41.87 -11.11 -26.91
N SER A 600 40.86 -11.96 -26.66
CA SER A 600 40.28 -12.16 -25.32
C SER A 600 41.30 -12.71 -24.33
N ALA A 601 42.11 -13.69 -24.74
CA ALA A 601 43.18 -14.25 -23.92
C ALA A 601 44.26 -13.19 -23.59
N GLN A 602 44.71 -12.38 -24.55
CA GLN A 602 45.68 -11.30 -24.30
C GLN A 602 45.15 -10.24 -23.33
N ARG A 603 43.89 -9.81 -23.51
CA ARG A 603 43.22 -8.84 -22.62
C ARG A 603 43.09 -9.39 -21.21
N ARG A 604 42.79 -10.68 -21.08
CA ARG A 604 42.81 -11.37 -19.80
C ARG A 604 44.19 -11.35 -19.15
N THR A 605 45.27 -11.66 -19.87
CA THR A 605 46.62 -11.60 -19.28
C THR A 605 46.96 -10.21 -18.76
N ALA A 606 46.47 -9.16 -19.45
CA ALA A 606 46.60 -7.78 -18.99
C ALA A 606 45.75 -7.51 -17.73
N ALA A 607 44.50 -8.00 -17.66
CA ALA A 607 43.66 -7.90 -16.47
C ALA A 607 44.26 -8.68 -15.28
N GLU A 608 44.82 -9.87 -15.50
CA GLU A 608 45.53 -10.66 -14.48
C GLU A 608 46.76 -9.92 -13.95
N ALA A 609 47.53 -9.31 -14.84
CA ALA A 609 48.67 -8.50 -14.47
C ALA A 609 48.24 -7.29 -13.63
N ALA A 610 47.19 -6.59 -14.03
CA ALA A 610 46.65 -5.44 -13.30
C ALA A 610 46.11 -5.84 -11.91
N VAL A 611 45.35 -6.93 -11.80
CA VAL A 611 44.88 -7.47 -10.51
C VAL A 611 46.07 -7.87 -9.62
N ARG A 612 47.11 -8.47 -10.20
CA ARG A 612 48.31 -8.87 -9.47
C ARG A 612 49.13 -7.65 -9.01
N GLU A 613 49.25 -6.61 -9.82
CA GLU A 613 49.85 -5.33 -9.42
C GLU A 613 49.07 -4.66 -8.29
N MET A 614 47.73 -4.54 -8.41
CA MET A 614 46.90 -4.01 -7.32
C MET A 614 47.04 -4.81 -6.02
N SER A 615 47.22 -6.13 -6.10
CA SER A 615 47.40 -6.98 -4.93
C SER A 615 48.76 -6.83 -4.23
N GLN A 616 49.72 -6.17 -4.88
CA GLN A 616 51.05 -5.88 -4.34
C GLN A 616 51.20 -4.46 -3.79
N VAL A 617 50.20 -3.59 -3.99
CA VAL A 617 50.19 -2.24 -3.43
C VAL A 617 49.99 -2.35 -1.91
N ASP A 618 50.99 -1.89 -1.16
CA ASP A 618 50.95 -1.83 0.30
C ASP A 618 50.05 -0.65 0.69
N LEU A 619 48.90 -0.93 1.30
CA LEU A 619 47.87 0.08 1.64
C LEU A 619 48.27 0.99 2.82
N SER A 620 49.56 1.06 3.15
CA SER A 620 50.08 1.71 4.36
C SER A 620 50.73 3.09 4.12
N GLY A 621 50.76 3.60 2.88
CA GLY A 621 51.54 4.78 2.48
C GLY A 621 50.78 5.98 1.90
N ASP A 622 51.55 7.03 1.65
CA ASP A 622 51.25 8.47 1.51
C ASP A 622 50.15 8.86 0.48
N ALA A 623 49.63 10.09 0.57
CA ALA A 623 48.52 10.59 -0.28
C ALA A 623 48.80 10.61 -1.81
N ASP A 624 50.05 10.43 -2.25
CA ASP A 624 50.41 10.24 -3.66
C ASP A 624 50.16 8.80 -4.14
N GLU A 625 50.13 7.81 -3.25
CA GLU A 625 49.77 6.42 -3.55
C GLU A 625 48.26 6.26 -3.79
N ASP A 626 47.42 7.01 -3.08
CA ASP A 626 45.96 7.08 -3.31
C ASP A 626 45.61 7.53 -4.73
N ARG A 627 46.33 8.53 -5.27
CA ARG A 627 46.14 8.96 -6.67
C ARG A 627 46.58 7.89 -7.67
N GLY A 628 47.59 7.11 -7.33
CA GLY A 628 48.02 5.96 -8.12
C GLY A 628 46.97 4.86 -8.13
N MET A 629 46.35 4.60 -6.98
CA MET A 629 45.30 3.59 -6.82
C MET A 629 44.02 3.97 -7.57
N ASP A 630 43.59 5.24 -7.52
CA ASP A 630 42.45 5.74 -8.29
C ASP A 630 42.66 5.59 -9.80
N GLN A 631 43.87 5.88 -10.30
CA GLN A 631 44.23 5.68 -11.70
C GLN A 631 44.25 4.20 -12.08
N GLN A 632 44.77 3.33 -11.21
CA GLN A 632 44.75 1.88 -11.42
C GLN A 632 43.32 1.30 -11.39
N MET A 633 42.45 1.77 -10.50
CA MET A 633 41.04 1.41 -10.44
C MET A 633 40.28 1.85 -11.69
N GLN A 634 40.53 3.07 -12.20
CA GLN A 634 39.96 3.51 -13.48
C GLN A 634 40.44 2.64 -14.64
N LEU A 635 41.73 2.30 -14.68
CA LEU A 635 42.31 1.42 -15.69
C LEU A 635 41.70 0.02 -15.61
N LEU A 636 41.48 -0.51 -14.41
CA LEU A 636 40.86 -1.81 -14.19
C LEU A 636 39.40 -1.82 -14.68
N ARG A 637 38.61 -0.79 -14.31
CA ARG A 637 37.23 -0.62 -14.78
C ARG A 637 37.16 -0.50 -16.30
N GLN A 638 38.09 0.22 -16.91
CA GLN A 638 38.19 0.33 -18.37
C GLN A 638 38.50 -1.03 -19.01
N THR A 639 39.45 -1.77 -18.44
CA THR A 639 39.85 -3.10 -18.90
C THR A 639 38.70 -4.11 -18.75
N GLU A 640 37.94 -4.02 -17.65
CA GLU A 640 36.77 -4.85 -17.37
C GLU A 640 35.63 -4.55 -18.36
N ALA A 641 35.32 -3.28 -18.60
CA ALA A 641 34.31 -2.88 -19.58
C ALA A 641 34.66 -3.38 -21.00
N GLU A 642 35.93 -3.29 -21.39
CA GLU A 642 36.40 -3.81 -22.66
C GLU A 642 36.40 -5.35 -22.71
N TYR A 643 36.68 -6.03 -21.61
CA TYR A 643 36.58 -7.48 -21.50
C TYR A 643 35.12 -7.96 -21.65
N ILE A 644 34.18 -7.30 -20.98
CA ILE A 644 32.74 -7.58 -21.11
C ILE A 644 32.29 -7.40 -22.56
N ALA A 645 32.65 -6.29 -23.20
CA ALA A 645 32.33 -6.03 -24.61
C ALA A 645 32.87 -7.13 -25.54
N ARG A 646 34.05 -7.68 -25.25
CA ARG A 646 34.62 -8.81 -26.01
C ARG A 646 33.95 -10.14 -25.72
N CYS A 647 33.48 -10.37 -24.50
CA CYS A 647 32.66 -11.54 -24.18
C CYS A 647 31.33 -11.51 -24.94
N ASP A 648 30.72 -10.33 -25.07
CA ASP A 648 29.49 -10.15 -25.86
C ASP A 648 29.74 -10.41 -27.35
N GLU A 649 30.82 -9.87 -27.91
CA GLU A 649 31.26 -10.14 -29.29
C GLU A 649 31.50 -11.64 -29.51
N GLN A 650 32.13 -12.30 -28.54
CA GLN A 650 32.36 -13.74 -28.58
C GLN A 650 31.06 -14.55 -28.54
N GLN A 651 30.09 -14.17 -27.70
CA GLN A 651 28.77 -14.80 -27.68
C GLN A 651 28.05 -14.62 -29.03
N GLN A 652 28.15 -13.44 -29.65
CA GLN A 652 27.60 -13.18 -30.97
C GLN A 652 28.25 -14.07 -32.05
N HIS A 653 29.58 -14.19 -32.05
CA HIS A 653 30.27 -15.09 -32.98
C HIS A 653 29.93 -16.57 -32.73
N GLY A 654 29.79 -16.98 -31.46
CA GLY A 654 29.35 -18.33 -31.10
C GLY A 654 27.94 -18.64 -31.63
N ALA A 655 27.01 -17.68 -31.52
CA ALA A 655 25.66 -17.79 -32.07
C ALA A 655 25.67 -17.87 -33.61
N MET A 656 26.50 -17.06 -34.29
CA MET A 656 26.68 -17.14 -35.74
C MET A 656 27.23 -18.50 -36.18
N LEU A 657 28.19 -19.06 -35.45
CA LEU A 657 28.80 -20.36 -35.79
C LEU A 657 27.78 -21.50 -35.67
N LYS A 658 26.93 -21.46 -34.63
CA LYS A 658 25.83 -22.42 -34.46
C LYS A 658 24.82 -22.32 -35.61
N SER A 659 24.47 -21.11 -36.03
CA SER A 659 23.60 -20.87 -37.20
C SER A 659 24.20 -21.44 -38.50
N HIS A 660 25.51 -21.25 -38.74
CA HIS A 660 26.17 -21.82 -39.91
C HIS A 660 26.28 -23.35 -39.84
N GLU A 661 26.51 -23.95 -38.67
CA GLU A 661 26.46 -25.41 -38.47
C GLU A 661 25.08 -25.99 -38.82
N GLU A 662 24.00 -25.33 -38.38
CA GLU A 662 22.62 -25.69 -38.73
C GLU A 662 22.36 -25.59 -40.25
N GLN A 663 22.90 -24.59 -40.92
CA GLN A 663 22.81 -24.45 -42.39
C GLN A 663 23.57 -25.55 -43.13
N VAL A 664 24.77 -25.93 -42.67
CA VAL A 664 25.57 -27.01 -43.27
C VAL A 664 24.87 -28.36 -43.13
N GLU A 665 24.31 -28.66 -41.95
CA GLU A 665 23.53 -29.90 -41.75
C GLU A 665 22.25 -29.91 -42.60
N ALA A 666 21.59 -28.76 -42.79
CA ALA A 666 20.45 -28.66 -43.70
C ALA A 666 20.83 -28.95 -45.15
N VAL A 667 21.97 -28.43 -45.64
CA VAL A 667 22.48 -28.72 -46.99
C VAL A 667 22.86 -30.19 -47.14
N LYS A 668 23.49 -30.78 -46.14
CA LYS A 668 23.83 -32.20 -46.11
C LYS A 668 22.59 -33.09 -46.17
N ALA A 669 21.54 -32.76 -45.42
CA ALA A 669 20.26 -33.47 -45.49
C ALA A 669 19.62 -33.39 -46.89
N VAL A 670 19.74 -32.25 -47.58
CA VAL A 670 19.29 -32.10 -48.97
C VAL A 670 20.13 -32.96 -49.94
N MET A 671 21.45 -33.03 -49.74
CA MET A 671 22.32 -33.91 -50.52
C MET A 671 21.95 -35.39 -50.33
N GLU A 672 21.81 -35.85 -49.09
CA GLU A 672 21.41 -37.23 -48.79
C GLU A 672 20.03 -37.58 -49.38
N ALA A 673 19.10 -36.62 -49.41
CA ALA A 673 17.80 -36.80 -50.05
C ALA A 673 17.91 -36.88 -51.58
N ALA A 674 18.76 -36.06 -52.20
CA ALA A 674 19.03 -36.09 -53.63
C ALA A 674 19.72 -37.40 -54.06
N ASP A 675 20.70 -37.88 -53.28
CA ASP A 675 21.39 -39.16 -53.52
C ASP A 675 20.43 -40.35 -53.39
N LYS A 676 19.54 -40.34 -52.38
CA LYS A 676 18.46 -41.34 -52.27
C LYS A 676 17.48 -41.31 -53.44
N ALA A 677 17.23 -40.14 -54.04
CA ALA A 677 16.34 -40.02 -55.20
C ALA A 677 17.00 -40.47 -56.51
N ALA A 678 18.34 -40.43 -56.57
CA ALA A 678 19.14 -40.83 -57.73
C ALA A 678 19.59 -42.31 -57.70
N ALA A 679 19.46 -42.99 -56.55
CA ALA A 679 19.70 -44.42 -56.43
C ALA A 679 18.57 -45.21 -57.14
N PRO A 680 18.88 -46.01 -58.18
CA PRO A 680 17.89 -46.68 -59.02
C PRO A 680 17.11 -47.81 -58.33
#